data_AF-A0AAX2ZQC1-F1
#
_entry.id   AF-A0AAX2ZQC1-F1
#
_cell.length_a   1.000
_cell.length_b   1.000
_cell.length_c   1.000
_cell.angle_alpha   90.00
_cell.angle_beta   90.00
_cell.angle_gamma   90.00
#
_symmetry.space_group_name_H-M   'P 1'
#
loop_
_entity.id
_entity.type
_entity.pdbx_description
1 polymer ?
#
loop_
_entity_poly.entity_id
_entity_poly.type
_entity_poly.pdbx_seq_one_letter_code
_entity_poly.pdbx_strand_id
1 'polypeptide(L)'
;MNHLAEALRAHGDRIAVVTETRQVSYAALADLVSEAAAALGPERRLVLLEARNDLPTLVHYLGALAGGHVSLPVPAGGDHRTIRQTYSPDTVVDAAGIHHVRARSTHRMHDDLALLMSTSGSTGSPKLVRLSHTNLASNAAAIAEYLAISETDRAATTLPISYCYGLSVVNSHLLRGACLILTDRSVVDDKFWDLFTRHRATTFAGVPHTFDLLDRIGFDTMDLPHLRYLTQAGGRMAPDRVRRFAALGQRRGWQLFVMYGATEATARMAYLPPELALSHPEAIGRPIPGGSLSIRSGDGWPDGTGELVYRGANVMLGYADRPEDLALGATVEELRTGDIARRTSDGLYEIVGRSARFVKLFGLRIDLDRLQTTLADRGVAALCTDDGETLAVAAAGTGEATADDVQQLIATLAGVPAGAVRAVLVPELPRLISGKPDYAAVRAAVAEPRVTDVEDLRGLFADVLHVPAESVDRDASFVDLGGNSLSYVAMSVRLERALGRLPKDWHRMTLRDLERNCMARRRRWATVETSVALRAAAIVLIVGSHAELFALWGGAHILLGVAGYNFGRFCLTPVPRSTRLRHLRNTIAWIAVPSIVWVAVALVLTDDYYASNLLLANKFLGPPDSMTAGRLWFVEVLVWILVALTAVCALPGADRLERRRPFAFAAAFLALGLVLRYDLPGFGLGREAWFTILAFWFFAAGWTAAKATATWQRMIVTGVLAIGLHGYFGNTGRETLVLAGFALLIWLPALRCPAPVAVGCGLLAEASLYTYLTHYQVYPLFGDHRVLGVLAALVVGVVLTYLVNLAQRWLAGRNSRRIAIGHQPLLHQGGGHRAVGAQQA
;
A
#
# COMPACT_ATOMS: atom_id res chain seq x y z
N MET A 1 -4.39 51.99 3.27
CA MET A 1 -5.62 51.15 3.22
C MET A 1 -6.42 51.62 2.02
N ASN A 2 -6.85 50.73 1.12
CA ASN A 2 -7.70 50.94 -0.09
C ASN A 2 -7.10 51.07 -1.52
N HIS A 3 -5.79 51.16 -1.74
CA HIS A 3 -5.29 51.30 -3.13
C HIS A 3 -5.71 50.17 -4.09
N LEU A 4 -5.80 48.92 -3.60
CA LEU A 4 -6.24 47.79 -4.44
C LEU A 4 -7.74 47.84 -4.75
N ALA A 5 -8.60 48.09 -3.76
CA ALA A 5 -10.04 48.17 -3.97
C ALA A 5 -10.41 49.37 -4.87
N GLU A 6 -9.74 50.50 -4.71
CA GLU A 6 -9.88 51.66 -5.58
C GLU A 6 -9.39 51.37 -7.01
N ALA A 7 -8.25 50.69 -7.17
CA ALA A 7 -7.76 50.27 -8.48
C ALA A 7 -8.73 49.32 -9.18
N LEU A 8 -9.34 48.37 -8.46
CA LEU A 8 -10.40 47.53 -9.01
C LEU A 8 -11.61 48.37 -9.42
N ARG A 9 -12.07 49.26 -8.54
CA ARG A 9 -13.23 50.13 -8.80
C ARG A 9 -13.02 51.06 -10.01
N ALA A 10 -11.77 51.43 -10.32
CA ALA A 10 -11.45 52.26 -11.49
C ALA A 10 -11.83 51.63 -12.84
N HIS A 11 -12.02 50.30 -12.90
CA HIS A 11 -12.54 49.62 -14.09
C HIS A 11 -14.08 49.66 -14.22
N GLY A 12 -14.79 50.25 -13.24
CA GLY A 12 -16.22 50.54 -13.29
C GLY A 12 -17.11 49.29 -13.41
N ASP A 13 -18.09 49.36 -14.30
CA ASP A 13 -19.11 48.31 -14.48
C ASP A 13 -18.67 47.16 -15.39
N ARG A 14 -17.40 47.15 -15.84
CA ARG A 14 -16.86 46.03 -16.61
C ARG A 14 -16.96 44.74 -15.79
N ILE A 15 -17.19 43.62 -16.47
CA ILE A 15 -17.29 42.32 -15.80
C ILE A 15 -15.89 41.85 -15.38
N ALA A 16 -15.68 41.70 -14.07
CA ALA A 16 -14.45 41.21 -13.49
C ALA A 16 -14.45 39.68 -13.36
N VAL A 17 -15.59 39.12 -12.99
CA VAL A 17 -15.71 37.68 -12.68
C VAL A 17 -17.01 37.14 -13.27
N VAL A 18 -16.93 35.97 -13.89
CA VAL A 18 -18.08 35.13 -14.21
C VAL A 18 -17.88 33.73 -13.66
N THR A 19 -18.96 33.14 -13.19
CA THR A 19 -19.04 31.74 -12.72
C THR A 19 -20.17 31.03 -13.46
N GLU A 20 -20.45 29.76 -13.15
CA GLU A 20 -21.62 29.05 -13.68
C GLU A 20 -22.95 29.80 -13.44
N THR A 21 -23.06 30.57 -12.36
CA THR A 21 -24.33 31.12 -11.88
C THR A 21 -24.34 32.63 -11.66
N ARG A 22 -23.17 33.30 -11.68
CA ARG A 22 -23.05 34.73 -11.34
C ARG A 22 -22.12 35.47 -12.27
N GLN A 23 -22.39 36.76 -12.44
CA GLN A 23 -21.47 37.72 -13.03
C GLN A 23 -21.29 38.88 -12.06
N VAL A 24 -20.05 39.33 -11.88
CA VAL A 24 -19.70 40.39 -10.92
C VAL A 24 -18.90 41.45 -11.67
N SER A 25 -19.35 42.69 -11.59
CA SER A 25 -18.62 43.84 -12.13
C SER A 25 -17.40 44.17 -11.27
N TYR A 26 -16.47 44.96 -11.80
CA TYR A 26 -15.32 45.46 -11.06
C TYR A 26 -15.72 46.33 -9.86
N ALA A 27 -16.74 47.18 -10.01
CA ALA A 27 -17.30 47.95 -8.90
C ALA A 27 -17.84 47.03 -7.79
N ALA A 28 -18.64 46.03 -8.13
CA ALA A 28 -19.18 45.07 -7.16
C ALA A 28 -18.07 44.20 -6.53
N LEU A 29 -17.06 43.81 -7.31
CA LEU A 29 -15.90 43.08 -6.78
C LEU A 29 -15.13 43.96 -5.78
N ALA A 30 -14.92 45.25 -6.08
CA ALA A 30 -14.25 46.18 -5.18
C ALA A 30 -15.00 46.36 -3.84
N ASP A 31 -16.33 46.36 -3.88
CA ASP A 31 -17.17 46.43 -2.68
C ASP A 31 -17.02 45.15 -1.85
N LEU A 32 -17.13 43.97 -2.47
CA LEU A 32 -16.91 42.68 -1.81
C LEU A 32 -15.50 42.57 -1.20
N VAL A 33 -14.48 43.07 -1.91
CA VAL A 33 -13.09 43.11 -1.42
C VAL A 33 -12.94 44.04 -0.21
N SER A 34 -13.63 45.18 -0.23
CA SER A 34 -13.63 46.14 0.89
C SER A 34 -14.32 45.54 2.13
N GLU A 35 -15.43 44.85 1.93
CA GLU A 35 -16.13 44.11 2.99
C GLU A 35 -15.27 42.99 3.58
N ALA A 36 -14.62 42.20 2.73
CA ALA A 36 -13.72 41.13 3.18
C ALA A 36 -12.51 41.67 3.94
N ALA A 37 -11.92 42.78 3.49
CA ALA A 37 -10.83 43.46 4.21
C ALA A 37 -11.30 43.95 5.59
N ALA A 38 -12.50 44.55 5.67
CA ALA A 38 -13.08 44.99 6.94
C ALA A 38 -13.36 43.80 7.89
N ALA A 39 -13.84 42.67 7.36
CA ALA A 39 -14.12 41.47 8.13
C ALA A 39 -12.85 40.79 8.70
N LEU A 40 -11.70 40.92 8.03
CA LEU A 40 -10.40 40.46 8.55
C LEU A 40 -9.86 41.35 9.68
N GLY A 41 -10.39 42.55 9.82
CA GLY A 41 -10.08 43.52 10.87
C GLY A 41 -8.93 44.48 10.52
N PRO A 42 -8.72 45.55 11.31
CA PRO A 42 -7.73 46.59 11.01
C PRO A 42 -6.30 46.20 11.37
N GLU A 43 -6.12 45.15 12.18
CA GLU A 43 -4.82 44.68 12.61
C GLU A 43 -4.24 43.70 11.58
N ARG A 44 -2.96 43.88 11.23
CA ARG A 44 -2.25 43.01 10.29
C ARG A 44 -2.16 41.58 10.82
N ARG A 45 -2.56 40.61 9.99
CA ARG A 45 -2.72 39.19 10.37
C ARG A 45 -2.09 38.28 9.33
N LEU A 46 -1.65 37.11 9.77
CA LEU A 46 -1.37 35.96 8.93
C LEU A 46 -2.67 35.19 8.70
N VAL A 47 -3.13 35.18 7.44
CA VAL A 47 -4.40 34.59 7.02
C VAL A 47 -4.13 33.33 6.21
N LEU A 48 -4.47 32.16 6.76
CA LEU A 48 -4.49 30.92 6.01
C LEU A 48 -5.80 30.82 5.24
N LEU A 49 -5.72 30.65 3.92
CA LEU A 49 -6.88 30.62 3.02
C LEU A 49 -6.97 29.27 2.32
N GLU A 50 -8.00 28.48 2.61
CA GLU A 50 -8.30 27.27 1.85
C GLU A 50 -8.88 27.64 0.49
N ALA A 51 -8.02 27.61 -0.53
CA ALA A 51 -8.30 28.18 -1.83
C ALA A 51 -8.95 27.18 -2.79
N ARG A 52 -10.00 27.65 -3.47
CA ARG A 52 -10.67 27.06 -4.64
C ARG A 52 -10.71 28.08 -5.78
N ASN A 53 -11.06 27.67 -6.99
CA ASN A 53 -11.32 28.62 -8.08
C ASN A 53 -12.76 29.13 -8.02
N ASP A 54 -13.10 29.84 -6.95
CA ASP A 54 -14.42 30.41 -6.72
C ASP A 54 -14.35 31.89 -6.28
N LEU A 55 -15.51 32.55 -6.38
CA LEU A 55 -15.63 33.96 -6.05
C LEU A 55 -15.32 34.25 -4.56
N PRO A 56 -15.80 33.47 -3.57
CA PRO A 56 -15.44 33.68 -2.17
C PRO A 56 -13.92 33.63 -1.94
N THR A 57 -13.21 32.64 -2.47
CA THR A 57 -11.75 32.54 -2.33
C THR A 57 -11.07 33.78 -2.90
N LEU A 58 -11.45 34.19 -4.12
CA LEU A 58 -10.89 35.37 -4.77
C LEU A 58 -11.09 36.64 -3.92
N VAL A 59 -12.30 36.84 -3.41
CA VAL A 59 -12.65 38.00 -2.59
C VAL A 59 -11.82 38.03 -1.30
N HIS A 60 -11.65 36.91 -0.61
CA HIS A 60 -10.85 36.87 0.63
C HIS A 60 -9.34 37.04 0.36
N TYR A 61 -8.83 36.51 -0.75
CA TYR A 61 -7.45 36.75 -1.16
C TYR A 61 -7.19 38.24 -1.42
N LEU A 62 -8.03 38.88 -2.25
CA LEU A 62 -7.93 40.30 -2.56
C LEU A 62 -8.19 41.17 -1.32
N GLY A 63 -9.13 40.77 -0.46
CA GLY A 63 -9.44 41.43 0.81
C GLY A 63 -8.25 41.40 1.78
N ALA A 64 -7.56 40.25 1.88
CA ALA A 64 -6.34 40.13 2.66
C ALA A 64 -5.27 41.12 2.16
N LEU A 65 -5.05 41.20 0.85
CA LEU A 65 -4.09 42.16 0.27
C LEU A 65 -4.52 43.63 0.46
N ALA A 66 -5.81 43.94 0.28
CA ALA A 66 -6.34 45.29 0.44
C ALA A 66 -6.28 45.79 1.89
N GLY A 67 -6.46 44.87 2.86
CA GLY A 67 -6.30 45.11 4.29
C GLY A 67 -4.85 45.09 4.80
N GLY A 68 -3.87 44.78 3.94
CA GLY A 68 -2.45 44.70 4.31
C GLY A 68 -2.07 43.44 5.11
N HIS A 69 -2.93 42.42 5.13
CA HIS A 69 -2.68 41.12 5.75
C HIS A 69 -1.73 40.28 4.88
N VAL A 70 -1.09 39.29 5.51
CA VAL A 70 -0.27 38.30 4.81
C VAL A 70 -1.14 37.09 4.46
N SER A 71 -1.35 36.84 3.18
CA SER A 71 -2.13 35.69 2.72
C SER A 71 -1.25 34.44 2.61
N LEU A 72 -1.77 33.29 3.02
CA LEU A 72 -1.17 31.97 2.86
C LEU A 72 -2.22 31.04 2.24
N PRO A 73 -2.38 31.05 0.90
CA PRO A 73 -3.34 30.19 0.24
C PRO A 73 -2.84 28.74 0.19
N VAL A 74 -3.70 27.80 0.58
CA VAL A 74 -3.46 26.36 0.60
C VAL A 74 -4.59 25.63 -0.13
N PRO A 75 -4.36 24.45 -0.74
CA PRO A 75 -5.43 23.72 -1.43
C PRO A 75 -6.60 23.37 -0.50
N ALA A 76 -7.84 23.71 -0.86
CA ALA A 76 -9.00 23.35 -0.04
C ALA A 76 -9.14 21.82 0.16
N GLY A 77 -9.47 21.39 1.37
CA GLY A 77 -9.63 19.97 1.71
C GLY A 77 -8.33 19.16 1.83
N GLY A 78 -7.15 19.79 1.75
CA GLY A 78 -5.86 19.15 2.01
C GLY A 78 -5.51 19.03 3.50
N ASP A 79 -4.54 18.17 3.84
CA ASP A 79 -3.99 18.10 5.21
C ASP A 79 -2.92 19.18 5.43
N HIS A 80 -3.31 20.27 6.09
CA HIS A 80 -2.44 21.43 6.35
C HIS A 80 -1.90 21.45 7.79
N ARG A 81 -1.94 20.33 8.51
CA ARG A 81 -1.51 20.26 9.93
C ARG A 81 -0.11 20.81 10.15
N THR A 82 0.87 20.44 9.32
CA THR A 82 2.26 20.88 9.46
C THR A 82 2.38 22.40 9.32
N ILE A 83 1.73 22.99 8.32
CA ILE A 83 1.72 24.44 8.09
C ILE A 83 1.02 25.15 9.25
N ARG A 84 -0.14 24.64 9.70
CA ARG A 84 -0.89 25.21 10.83
C ARG A 84 -0.11 25.14 12.14
N GLN A 85 0.58 24.04 12.40
CA GLN A 85 1.41 23.88 13.60
C GLN A 85 2.64 24.77 13.55
N THR A 86 3.29 24.87 12.40
CA THR A 86 4.52 25.65 12.25
C THR A 86 4.24 27.14 12.33
N TYR A 87 3.31 27.65 11.51
CA TYR A 87 3.05 29.08 11.39
C TYR A 87 1.94 29.59 12.27
N SER A 88 1.10 28.72 12.83
CA SER A 88 0.02 29.10 13.74
C SER A 88 -0.75 30.34 13.26
N PRO A 89 -1.47 30.30 12.11
CA PRO A 89 -2.11 31.47 11.51
C PRO A 89 -3.09 32.17 12.47
N ASP A 90 -3.24 33.49 12.32
CA ASP A 90 -4.12 34.32 13.16
C ASP A 90 -5.60 34.13 12.79
N THR A 91 -5.84 33.96 11.49
CA THR A 91 -7.16 33.75 10.89
C THR A 91 -7.09 32.59 9.90
N VAL A 92 -8.11 31.74 9.91
CA VAL A 92 -8.33 30.69 8.91
C VAL A 92 -9.59 31.03 8.14
N VAL A 93 -9.51 31.05 6.81
CA VAL A 93 -10.65 31.23 5.92
C VAL A 93 -10.86 29.92 5.18
N ASP A 94 -12.02 29.29 5.39
CA ASP A 94 -12.42 28.05 4.75
C ASP A 94 -13.85 28.12 4.20
N ALA A 95 -14.41 27.00 3.77
CA ALA A 95 -15.76 26.93 3.20
C ALA A 95 -16.87 27.36 4.19
N ALA A 96 -16.61 27.35 5.50
CA ALA A 96 -17.55 27.81 6.52
C ALA A 96 -17.41 29.32 6.82
N GLY A 97 -16.38 29.99 6.27
CA GLY A 97 -16.18 31.43 6.39
C GLY A 97 -14.87 31.80 7.10
N ILE A 98 -14.86 32.97 7.75
CA ILE A 98 -13.71 33.54 8.44
C ILE A 98 -13.69 33.08 9.91
N HIS A 99 -12.62 32.42 10.33
CA HIS A 99 -12.40 31.96 11.70
C HIS A 99 -11.18 32.66 12.29
N HIS A 100 -11.40 33.58 13.24
CA HIS A 100 -10.31 34.18 13.99
C HIS A 100 -9.82 33.19 15.06
N VAL A 101 -8.64 32.61 14.84
CA VAL A 101 -7.99 31.72 15.81
C VAL A 101 -7.55 32.50 17.05
N ARG A 102 -7.25 33.79 16.90
CA ARG A 102 -6.90 34.69 18.00
C ARG A 102 -7.42 36.11 17.81
N ALA A 103 -7.63 36.77 18.95
CA ALA A 103 -8.14 38.14 18.99
C ALA A 103 -7.13 39.17 18.44
N ARG A 104 -5.82 38.99 18.72
CA ARG A 104 -4.72 39.86 18.25
C ARG A 104 -3.59 39.04 17.65
N SER A 105 -2.90 39.60 16.66
CA SER A 105 -1.77 38.94 16.02
C SER A 105 -0.59 38.85 16.98
N THR A 106 0.07 37.69 17.00
CA THR A 106 1.33 37.49 17.74
C THR A 106 2.55 37.49 16.81
N HIS A 107 2.33 37.58 15.50
CA HIS A 107 3.40 37.52 14.51
C HIS A 107 4.00 38.91 14.28
N ARG A 108 5.34 38.96 14.28
CA ARG A 108 6.06 40.07 13.66
C ARG A 108 6.23 39.73 12.18
N MET A 109 5.75 40.63 11.31
CA MET A 109 5.78 40.44 9.86
C MET A 109 6.40 41.69 9.23
N HIS A 110 7.28 41.51 8.25
CA HIS A 110 7.90 42.60 7.52
C HIS A 110 6.85 43.38 6.73
N ASP A 111 6.89 44.71 6.70
CA ASP A 111 5.85 45.55 6.08
C ASP A 111 5.56 45.21 4.62
N ASP A 112 6.60 44.89 3.84
CA ASP A 112 6.44 44.52 2.44
C ASP A 112 5.84 43.13 2.20
N LEU A 113 5.86 42.22 3.19
CA LEU A 113 5.38 40.85 3.03
C LEU A 113 3.87 40.83 2.73
N ALA A 114 3.47 40.22 1.63
CA ALA A 114 2.08 40.18 1.19
C ALA A 114 1.53 38.75 1.10
N LEU A 115 2.39 37.80 0.69
CA LEU A 115 1.97 36.47 0.31
C LEU A 115 3.03 35.45 0.70
N LEU A 116 2.57 34.32 1.22
CA LEU A 116 3.38 33.13 1.48
C LEU A 116 2.90 32.00 0.59
N MET A 117 3.82 31.37 -0.13
CA MET A 117 3.50 30.24 -1.03
C MET A 117 4.40 29.06 -0.73
N SER A 118 3.84 27.85 -0.70
CA SER A 118 4.66 26.64 -0.70
C SER A 118 5.35 26.45 -2.05
N THR A 119 6.58 25.94 -2.05
CA THR A 119 7.23 25.52 -3.29
C THR A 119 6.51 24.30 -3.84
N SER A 120 6.26 24.30 -5.14
CA SER A 120 5.33 23.34 -5.76
C SER A 120 5.74 21.88 -5.53
N GLY A 121 5.02 21.17 -4.66
CA GLY A 121 5.01 19.70 -4.61
C GLY A 121 5.18 19.01 -3.26
N SER A 122 5.35 19.74 -2.18
CA SER A 122 5.34 19.16 -0.83
C SER A 122 4.25 19.82 0.01
N THR A 123 3.02 19.31 -0.06
CA THR A 123 1.95 19.69 0.87
C THR A 123 2.31 19.38 2.34
N GLY A 124 3.37 18.61 2.57
CA GLY A 124 3.90 18.30 3.91
C GLY A 124 5.11 19.13 4.37
N SER A 125 5.71 20.00 3.54
CA SER A 125 6.87 20.82 3.97
C SER A 125 6.40 22.13 4.60
N PRO A 126 6.95 22.54 5.76
CA PRO A 126 6.68 23.85 6.34
C PRO A 126 7.43 24.99 5.62
N LYS A 127 8.29 24.72 4.65
CA LYS A 127 9.05 25.77 3.98
C LYS A 127 8.17 26.60 3.03
N LEU A 128 8.14 27.92 3.24
CA LEU A 128 7.35 28.87 2.45
C LEU A 128 8.25 29.91 1.78
N VAL A 129 7.81 30.39 0.62
CA VAL A 129 8.39 31.53 -0.11
C VAL A 129 7.71 32.81 0.36
N ARG A 130 8.48 33.78 0.81
CA ARG A 130 8.03 35.12 1.22
C ARG A 130 7.97 36.05 0.01
N LEU A 131 6.78 36.51 -0.37
CA LEU A 131 6.56 37.38 -1.53
C LEU A 131 6.02 38.74 -1.08
N SER A 132 6.59 39.81 -1.62
CA SER A 132 6.19 41.19 -1.33
C SER A 132 5.12 41.72 -2.29
N HIS A 133 4.43 42.80 -1.92
CA HIS A 133 3.51 43.51 -2.83
C HIS A 133 4.19 43.91 -4.15
N THR A 134 5.43 44.41 -4.07
CA THR A 134 6.25 44.74 -5.25
C THR A 134 6.52 43.50 -6.11
N ASN A 135 6.74 42.35 -5.50
CA ASN A 135 6.95 41.11 -6.26
C ASN A 135 5.71 40.72 -7.06
N LEU A 136 4.52 40.79 -6.43
CA LEU A 136 3.24 40.49 -7.08
C LEU A 136 2.94 41.48 -8.21
N ALA A 137 3.06 42.79 -7.94
CA ALA A 137 2.73 43.84 -8.89
C ALA A 137 3.67 43.83 -10.12
N SER A 138 4.99 43.70 -9.90
CA SER A 138 5.96 43.66 -10.99
C SER A 138 5.77 42.44 -11.90
N ASN A 139 5.52 41.26 -11.33
CA ASN A 139 5.28 40.06 -12.13
C ASN A 139 3.97 40.14 -12.91
N ALA A 140 2.88 40.60 -12.27
CA ALA A 140 1.59 40.80 -12.91
C ALA A 140 1.67 41.79 -14.08
N ALA A 141 2.39 42.91 -13.91
CA ALA A 141 2.61 43.91 -14.95
C ALA A 141 3.41 43.34 -16.13
N ALA A 142 4.51 42.62 -15.85
CA ALA A 142 5.33 42.00 -16.88
C ALA A 142 4.55 40.94 -17.67
N ILE A 143 3.76 40.09 -17.00
CA ILE A 143 2.85 39.13 -17.63
C ILE A 143 1.86 39.82 -18.54
N ALA A 144 1.20 40.86 -18.03
CA ALA A 144 0.20 41.60 -18.77
C ALA A 144 0.79 42.27 -20.03
N GLU A 145 2.03 42.74 -19.94
CA GLU A 145 2.75 43.35 -21.06
C GLU A 145 3.07 42.34 -22.17
N TYR A 146 3.79 41.25 -21.88
CA TYR A 146 4.22 40.35 -22.97
C TYR A 146 3.10 39.46 -23.54
N LEU A 147 2.04 39.20 -22.77
CA LEU A 147 0.83 38.53 -23.28
C LEU A 147 -0.13 39.51 -23.97
N ALA A 148 0.15 40.82 -23.91
CA ALA A 148 -0.74 41.88 -24.36
C ALA A 148 -2.17 41.70 -23.81
N ILE A 149 -2.27 41.46 -22.49
CA ILE A 149 -3.55 41.34 -21.80
C ILE A 149 -4.26 42.69 -21.86
N SER A 150 -5.49 42.67 -22.34
CA SER A 150 -6.37 43.82 -22.37
C SER A 150 -7.65 43.59 -21.58
N GLU A 151 -8.40 44.65 -21.36
CA GLU A 151 -9.70 44.67 -20.70
C GLU A 151 -10.80 43.89 -21.46
N THR A 152 -10.49 43.35 -22.64
CA THR A 152 -11.37 42.45 -23.40
C THR A 152 -11.07 40.97 -23.19
N ASP A 153 -9.94 40.65 -22.55
CA ASP A 153 -9.57 39.27 -22.27
C ASP A 153 -10.46 38.64 -21.21
N ARG A 154 -10.64 37.32 -21.34
CA ARG A 154 -11.46 36.49 -20.48
C ARG A 154 -10.74 35.19 -20.20
N ALA A 155 -10.11 35.09 -19.04
CA ALA A 155 -9.29 33.94 -18.67
C ALA A 155 -10.08 32.90 -17.89
N ALA A 156 -10.17 31.68 -18.43
CA ALA A 156 -10.71 30.55 -17.70
C ALA A 156 -9.66 29.98 -16.73
N THR A 157 -10.05 29.83 -15.47
CA THR A 157 -9.19 29.22 -14.46
C THR A 157 -9.19 27.71 -14.63
N THR A 158 -8.01 27.17 -14.88
CA THR A 158 -7.73 25.73 -15.04
C THR A 158 -6.70 25.25 -14.02
N LEU A 159 -6.09 26.17 -13.29
CA LEU A 159 -5.09 25.93 -12.26
C LEU A 159 -5.56 26.55 -10.94
N PRO A 160 -5.29 25.91 -9.78
CA PRO A 160 -5.73 26.43 -8.48
C PRO A 160 -5.09 27.78 -8.12
N ILE A 161 -5.84 28.64 -7.41
CA ILE A 161 -5.34 29.88 -6.80
C ILE A 161 -4.23 29.62 -5.75
N SER A 162 -4.23 28.46 -5.08
CA SER A 162 -3.14 28.06 -4.17
C SER A 162 -1.83 27.71 -4.89
N TYR A 163 -1.81 27.70 -6.22
CA TYR A 163 -0.62 27.50 -7.02
C TYR A 163 -0.19 28.82 -7.66
N CYS A 164 1.10 29.17 -7.52
CA CYS A 164 1.60 30.49 -7.95
C CYS A 164 1.33 30.81 -9.43
N TYR A 165 1.27 29.80 -10.31
CA TYR A 165 0.84 30.01 -11.70
C TYR A 165 -0.64 30.42 -11.76
N GLY A 166 -1.56 29.65 -11.19
CA GLY A 166 -2.98 30.02 -11.16
C GLY A 166 -3.20 31.42 -10.59
N LEU A 167 -2.50 31.74 -9.50
CA LEU A 167 -2.55 33.07 -8.89
C LEU A 167 -1.98 34.19 -9.75
N SER A 168 -0.90 33.93 -10.51
CA SER A 168 -0.33 34.93 -11.42
C SER A 168 -1.30 35.31 -12.54
N VAL A 169 -2.16 34.36 -12.98
CA VAL A 169 -3.23 34.62 -13.95
C VAL A 169 -4.26 35.57 -13.34
N VAL A 170 -4.70 35.31 -12.10
CA VAL A 170 -5.64 36.20 -11.39
C VAL A 170 -5.09 37.63 -11.32
N ASN A 171 -3.85 37.78 -10.85
CA ASN A 171 -3.26 39.10 -10.64
C ASN A 171 -3.02 39.86 -11.95
N SER A 172 -2.52 39.21 -13.00
CA SER A 172 -2.23 39.89 -14.27
C SER A 172 -3.48 40.31 -15.04
N HIS A 173 -4.56 39.53 -14.98
CA HIS A 173 -5.81 39.84 -15.66
C HIS A 173 -6.58 40.93 -14.92
N LEU A 174 -6.68 40.83 -13.59
CA LEU A 174 -7.38 41.85 -12.80
C LEU A 174 -6.69 43.22 -12.91
N LEU A 175 -5.36 43.27 -13.00
CA LEU A 175 -4.57 44.49 -13.22
C LEU A 175 -4.93 45.23 -14.54
N ARG A 176 -5.45 44.52 -15.54
CA ARG A 176 -5.79 45.07 -16.86
C ARG A 176 -7.28 45.26 -17.08
N GLY A 177 -8.12 45.08 -16.06
CA GLY A 177 -9.57 45.17 -16.26
C GLY A 177 -10.16 43.97 -17.03
N ALA A 178 -9.44 42.85 -17.12
CA ALA A 178 -9.86 41.64 -17.82
C ALA A 178 -10.73 40.73 -16.95
N CYS A 179 -11.58 39.92 -17.57
CA CYS A 179 -12.50 39.04 -16.86
C CYS A 179 -11.84 37.71 -16.47
N LEU A 180 -12.18 37.18 -15.30
CA LEU A 180 -11.90 35.81 -14.89
C LEU A 180 -13.16 34.95 -15.02
N ILE A 181 -13.04 33.78 -15.64
CA ILE A 181 -14.07 32.74 -15.64
C ILE A 181 -13.64 31.73 -14.57
N LEU A 182 -14.18 31.88 -13.37
CA LEU A 182 -13.80 31.05 -12.21
C LEU A 182 -14.54 29.72 -12.23
N THR A 183 -13.76 28.63 -12.26
CA THR A 183 -14.26 27.26 -12.27
C THR A 183 -13.22 26.27 -11.74
N ASP A 184 -13.68 25.26 -11.00
CA ASP A 184 -12.91 24.09 -10.60
C ASP A 184 -13.05 22.92 -11.61
N ARG A 185 -13.76 23.14 -12.73
CA ARG A 185 -13.96 22.13 -13.77
C ARG A 185 -12.65 21.83 -14.48
N SER A 186 -12.39 20.54 -14.72
CA SER A 186 -11.24 20.11 -15.53
C SER A 186 -11.51 20.35 -17.02
N VAL A 187 -10.45 20.52 -17.81
CA VAL A 187 -10.54 20.67 -19.27
C VAL A 187 -11.15 19.45 -19.98
N VAL A 188 -11.26 18.29 -19.30
CA VAL A 188 -11.93 17.10 -19.84
C VAL A 188 -13.43 17.03 -19.57
N ASP A 189 -13.96 17.95 -18.74
CA ASP A 189 -15.39 18.06 -18.48
C ASP A 189 -16.02 18.94 -19.55
N ASP A 190 -17.01 18.44 -20.29
CA ASP A 190 -17.71 19.21 -21.33
C ASP A 190 -18.29 20.53 -20.80
N LYS A 191 -18.68 20.56 -19.52
CA LYS A 191 -19.19 21.78 -18.87
C LYS A 191 -18.14 22.89 -18.77
N PHE A 192 -16.86 22.56 -18.74
CA PHE A 192 -15.78 23.55 -18.83
C PHE A 192 -15.87 24.28 -20.17
N TRP A 193 -16.03 23.55 -21.27
CA TRP A 193 -16.12 24.12 -22.62
C TRP A 193 -17.43 24.84 -22.88
N ASP A 194 -18.54 24.38 -22.29
CA ASP A 194 -19.80 25.12 -22.28
C ASP A 194 -19.64 26.52 -21.67
N LEU A 195 -18.95 26.60 -20.53
CA LEU A 195 -18.64 27.89 -19.88
C LEU A 195 -17.67 28.71 -20.72
N PHE A 196 -16.62 28.08 -21.25
CA PHE A 196 -15.60 28.72 -22.07
C PHE A 196 -16.24 29.41 -23.29
N THR A 197 -17.10 28.70 -24.01
CA THR A 197 -17.80 29.19 -25.20
C THR A 197 -18.88 30.22 -24.83
N ARG A 198 -19.73 29.92 -23.83
CA ARG A 198 -20.80 30.83 -23.37
C ARG A 198 -20.26 32.20 -22.97
N HIS A 199 -19.12 32.23 -22.29
CA HIS A 199 -18.53 33.46 -21.80
C HIS A 199 -17.46 34.05 -22.74
N ARG A 200 -17.29 33.49 -23.94
CA ARG A 200 -16.33 33.96 -24.96
C ARG A 200 -14.91 34.07 -24.40
N ALA A 201 -14.46 33.02 -23.72
CA ALA A 201 -13.14 32.96 -23.12
C ALA A 201 -12.05 33.17 -24.19
N THR A 202 -11.02 33.94 -23.84
CA THR A 202 -9.91 34.28 -24.74
C THR A 202 -8.63 33.53 -24.42
N THR A 203 -8.53 32.96 -23.22
CA THR A 203 -7.34 32.22 -22.78
C THR A 203 -7.64 31.24 -21.65
N PHE A 204 -6.77 30.25 -21.50
CA PHE A 204 -6.61 29.49 -20.28
C PHE A 204 -5.14 29.08 -20.11
N ALA A 205 -4.79 28.74 -18.87
CA ALA A 205 -3.44 28.32 -18.50
C ALA A 205 -3.31 26.80 -18.49
N GLY A 206 -2.17 26.29 -18.92
CA GLY A 206 -1.90 24.85 -18.91
C GLY A 206 -0.52 24.54 -18.33
N VAL A 207 -0.45 23.41 -17.66
CA VAL A 207 0.82 22.71 -17.44
C VAL A 207 0.95 21.60 -18.49
N PRO A 208 2.11 20.96 -18.71
CA PRO A 208 2.26 19.95 -19.78
C PRO A 208 1.15 18.88 -19.77
N HIS A 209 0.73 18.45 -18.58
CA HIS A 209 -0.37 17.50 -18.43
C HIS A 209 -1.72 18.03 -18.95
N THR A 210 -2.02 19.32 -18.79
CA THR A 210 -3.23 19.93 -19.37
C THR A 210 -3.26 19.69 -20.89
N PHE A 211 -2.13 19.85 -21.57
CA PHE A 211 -2.03 19.60 -23.01
C PHE A 211 -2.15 18.11 -23.38
N ASP A 212 -1.76 17.19 -22.49
CA ASP A 212 -2.06 15.75 -22.65
C ASP A 212 -3.57 15.47 -22.58
N LEU A 213 -4.27 16.15 -21.66
CA LEU A 213 -5.73 16.02 -21.54
C LEU A 213 -6.45 16.62 -22.75
N LEU A 214 -5.98 17.76 -23.28
CA LEU A 214 -6.52 18.38 -24.49
C LEU A 214 -6.46 17.45 -25.71
N ASP A 215 -5.39 16.66 -25.84
CA ASP A 215 -5.29 15.68 -26.93
C ASP A 215 -6.34 14.57 -26.83
N ARG A 216 -6.60 14.09 -25.61
CA ARG A 216 -7.56 13.00 -25.36
C ARG A 216 -8.99 13.38 -25.74
N ILE A 217 -9.32 14.66 -25.65
CA ILE A 217 -10.67 15.17 -25.93
C ILE A 217 -10.79 15.79 -27.34
N GLY A 218 -9.78 15.62 -28.19
CA GLY A 218 -9.81 16.13 -29.57
C GLY A 218 -9.86 17.66 -29.65
N PHE A 219 -9.09 18.36 -28.82
CA PHE A 219 -9.04 19.83 -28.79
C PHE A 219 -8.75 20.47 -30.17
N ASP A 220 -8.02 19.78 -31.04
CA ASP A 220 -7.73 20.22 -32.40
C ASP A 220 -8.96 20.26 -33.33
N THR A 221 -10.07 19.65 -32.93
CA THR A 221 -11.35 19.66 -33.65
C THR A 221 -12.35 20.69 -33.11
N MET A 222 -12.13 21.22 -31.89
CA MET A 222 -13.04 22.18 -31.26
C MET A 222 -13.11 23.50 -32.03
N ASP A 223 -14.28 24.15 -32.00
CA ASP A 223 -14.49 25.49 -32.56
C ASP A 223 -14.49 26.54 -31.44
N LEU A 224 -13.41 27.31 -31.34
CA LEU A 224 -13.16 28.28 -30.27
C LEU A 224 -12.78 29.63 -30.87
N PRO A 225 -13.72 30.34 -31.54
CA PRO A 225 -13.42 31.53 -32.34
C PRO A 225 -12.92 32.74 -31.53
N HIS A 226 -13.10 32.72 -30.21
CA HIS A 226 -12.67 33.79 -29.30
C HIS A 226 -11.32 33.53 -28.63
N LEU A 227 -10.77 32.32 -28.76
CA LEU A 227 -9.47 31.97 -28.18
C LEU A 227 -8.38 32.82 -28.85
N ARG A 228 -7.65 33.61 -28.06
CA ARG A 228 -6.51 34.43 -28.52
C ARG A 228 -5.18 33.75 -28.26
N TYR A 229 -4.99 33.18 -27.08
CA TYR A 229 -3.73 32.55 -26.72
C TYR A 229 -3.87 31.48 -25.63
N LEU A 230 -2.96 30.53 -25.66
CA LEU A 230 -2.73 29.52 -24.65
C LEU A 230 -1.39 29.76 -23.97
N THR A 231 -1.35 29.49 -22.68
CA THR A 231 -0.13 29.66 -21.89
C THR A 231 0.31 28.32 -21.31
N GLN A 232 1.57 27.93 -21.54
CA GLN A 232 2.16 26.72 -20.97
C GLN A 232 3.27 27.09 -19.99
N ALA A 233 3.21 26.54 -18.78
CA ALA A 233 4.34 26.59 -17.86
C ALA A 233 4.31 25.48 -16.82
N GLY A 234 5.12 25.60 -15.77
CA GLY A 234 5.09 24.66 -14.64
C GLY A 234 5.75 23.32 -14.94
N GLY A 235 6.38 23.16 -16.09
CA GLY A 235 7.17 21.99 -16.45
C GLY A 235 7.62 22.09 -17.91
N ARG A 236 8.63 21.31 -18.30
CA ARG A 236 9.05 21.25 -19.71
C ARG A 236 7.98 20.52 -20.51
N MET A 237 7.53 21.14 -21.60
CA MET A 237 6.72 20.48 -22.61
C MET A 237 7.66 19.95 -23.71
N ALA A 238 7.38 18.75 -24.23
CA ALA A 238 8.23 18.17 -25.26
C ALA A 238 8.28 19.08 -26.51
N PRO A 239 9.44 19.25 -27.16
CA PRO A 239 9.60 20.15 -28.29
C PRO A 239 8.63 19.87 -29.44
N ASP A 240 8.41 18.60 -29.79
CA ASP A 240 7.44 18.23 -30.83
C ASP A 240 6.00 18.63 -30.48
N ARG A 241 5.66 18.58 -29.19
CA ARG A 241 4.35 19.03 -28.70
C ARG A 241 4.22 20.55 -28.76
N VAL A 242 5.28 21.29 -28.41
CA VAL A 242 5.34 22.75 -28.60
C VAL A 242 5.14 23.09 -30.07
N ARG A 243 5.87 22.44 -30.99
CA ARG A 243 5.71 22.64 -32.44
C ARG A 243 4.27 22.36 -32.88
N ARG A 244 3.69 21.24 -32.45
CA ARG A 244 2.34 20.82 -32.85
C ARG A 244 1.28 21.83 -32.41
N PHE A 245 1.29 22.27 -31.15
CA PHE A 245 0.33 23.25 -30.65
C PHE A 245 0.57 24.64 -31.26
N ALA A 246 1.81 25.05 -31.47
CA ALA A 246 2.11 26.31 -32.16
C ALA A 246 1.60 26.29 -33.62
N ALA A 247 1.79 25.18 -34.33
CA ALA A 247 1.27 25.00 -35.69
C ALA A 247 -0.27 24.98 -35.72
N LEU A 248 -0.90 24.33 -34.73
CA LEU A 248 -2.35 24.34 -34.59
C LEU A 248 -2.87 25.76 -34.33
N GLY A 249 -2.21 26.50 -33.44
CA GLY A 249 -2.53 27.90 -33.16
C GLY A 249 -2.44 28.79 -34.39
N GLN A 250 -1.36 28.67 -35.18
CA GLN A 250 -1.25 29.39 -36.45
C GLN A 250 -2.39 29.06 -37.42
N ARG A 251 -2.81 27.80 -37.52
CA ARG A 251 -3.94 27.40 -38.38
C ARG A 251 -5.29 27.91 -37.87
N ARG A 252 -5.45 28.04 -36.55
CA ARG A 252 -6.72 28.39 -35.89
C ARG A 252 -6.83 29.85 -35.45
N GLY A 253 -5.76 30.64 -35.60
CA GLY A 253 -5.75 32.07 -35.29
C GLY A 253 -5.45 32.42 -33.82
N TRP A 254 -4.76 31.55 -33.08
CA TRP A 254 -4.35 31.81 -31.69
C TRP A 254 -2.87 31.51 -31.44
N GLN A 255 -2.32 32.02 -30.33
CA GLN A 255 -0.89 31.96 -30.01
C GLN A 255 -0.58 30.99 -28.87
N LEU A 256 0.58 30.31 -28.92
CA LEU A 256 1.09 29.50 -27.81
C LEU A 256 2.27 30.22 -27.15
N PHE A 257 2.14 30.58 -25.88
CA PHE A 257 3.24 31.09 -25.07
C PHE A 257 3.80 29.97 -24.19
N VAL A 258 5.04 29.57 -24.44
CA VAL A 258 5.80 28.69 -23.53
C VAL A 258 6.53 29.58 -22.53
N MET A 259 6.40 29.29 -21.24
CA MET A 259 6.92 30.16 -20.19
C MET A 259 7.65 29.38 -19.12
N TYR A 260 8.61 30.05 -18.51
CA TYR A 260 9.47 29.52 -17.47
C TYR A 260 9.45 30.42 -16.24
N GLY A 261 9.48 29.80 -15.07
CA GLY A 261 9.45 30.51 -13.81
C GLY A 261 9.26 29.57 -12.62
N ALA A 262 9.39 30.14 -11.43
CA ALA A 262 9.34 29.45 -10.17
C ALA A 262 8.57 30.29 -9.14
N THR A 263 8.18 29.68 -8.01
CA THR A 263 7.46 30.37 -6.94
C THR A 263 8.31 31.51 -6.36
N GLU A 264 9.61 31.29 -6.27
CA GLU A 264 10.66 32.20 -5.79
C GLU A 264 10.84 33.45 -6.66
N ALA A 265 10.29 33.46 -7.88
CA ALA A 265 10.25 34.63 -8.76
C ALA A 265 8.81 35.04 -9.08
N THR A 266 7.88 34.74 -8.16
CA THR A 266 6.45 35.10 -8.31
C THR A 266 5.85 34.56 -9.60
N ALA A 267 6.19 33.32 -9.98
CA ALA A 267 5.69 32.52 -11.11
C ALA A 267 6.36 32.68 -12.48
N ARG A 268 6.82 33.86 -12.91
CA ARG A 268 7.40 34.06 -14.26
C ARG A 268 8.79 34.68 -14.23
N MET A 269 9.69 34.15 -15.05
CA MET A 269 11.05 34.66 -15.26
C MET A 269 11.37 34.86 -16.74
N ALA A 270 10.87 33.96 -17.59
CA ALA A 270 11.08 34.01 -19.04
C ALA A 270 9.86 33.50 -19.81
N TYR A 271 9.80 33.88 -21.09
CA TYR A 271 8.82 33.39 -22.04
C TYR A 271 9.44 33.25 -23.43
N LEU A 272 8.98 32.25 -24.17
CA LEU A 272 9.21 32.09 -25.59
C LEU A 272 8.13 32.87 -26.34
N PRO A 273 8.51 33.90 -27.12
CA PRO A 273 7.57 34.57 -28.00
C PRO A 273 6.87 33.57 -28.93
N PRO A 274 5.55 33.69 -29.15
CA PRO A 274 4.77 32.67 -29.85
C PRO A 274 5.21 32.45 -31.30
N GLU A 275 5.75 33.48 -31.95
CA GLU A 275 6.34 33.41 -33.29
C GLU A 275 7.61 32.54 -33.36
N LEU A 276 8.29 32.34 -32.23
CA LEU A 276 9.48 31.48 -32.13
C LEU A 276 9.15 30.06 -31.67
N ALA A 277 7.91 29.77 -31.25
CA ALA A 277 7.53 28.46 -30.71
C ALA A 277 7.70 27.30 -31.71
N LEU A 278 7.58 27.57 -33.01
CA LEU A 278 7.81 26.57 -34.06
C LEU A 278 9.29 26.29 -34.34
N SER A 279 10.10 27.35 -34.40
CA SER A 279 11.51 27.27 -34.77
C SER A 279 12.42 26.91 -33.60
N HIS A 280 12.05 27.34 -32.38
CA HIS A 280 12.85 27.17 -31.16
C HIS A 280 12.05 26.50 -30.02
N PRO A 281 11.42 25.33 -30.26
CA PRO A 281 10.54 24.69 -29.28
C PRO A 281 11.27 24.15 -28.04
N GLU A 282 12.60 24.10 -28.07
CA GLU A 282 13.47 23.72 -26.94
C GLU A 282 13.67 24.86 -25.93
N ALA A 283 13.43 26.10 -26.35
CA ALA A 283 13.81 27.28 -25.59
C ALA A 283 12.74 27.68 -24.56
N ILE A 284 13.22 28.18 -23.41
CA ILE A 284 12.39 28.96 -22.47
C ILE A 284 12.27 30.42 -22.90
N GLY A 285 13.00 30.81 -23.95
CA GLY A 285 12.90 32.10 -24.62
C GLY A 285 13.77 33.17 -23.98
N ARG A 286 13.18 34.34 -23.73
CA ARG A 286 13.85 35.55 -23.22
C ARG A 286 13.28 35.96 -21.86
N PRO A 287 14.02 36.73 -21.04
CA PRO A 287 13.50 37.22 -19.77
C PRO A 287 12.21 38.03 -19.95
N ILE A 288 11.33 37.99 -18.94
CA ILE A 288 10.15 38.86 -18.88
C ILE A 288 10.58 40.34 -18.79
N PRO A 289 9.72 41.30 -19.19
CA PRO A 289 9.99 42.73 -18.98
C PRO A 289 10.37 43.03 -17.52
N GLY A 290 11.42 43.83 -17.33
CA GLY A 290 11.97 44.17 -16.01
C GLY A 290 12.81 43.07 -15.33
N GLY A 291 12.93 41.89 -15.94
CA GLY A 291 13.80 40.81 -15.47
C GLY A 291 15.07 40.65 -16.30
N SER A 292 16.08 39.97 -15.75
CA SER A 292 17.28 39.57 -16.49
C SER A 292 17.69 38.14 -16.16
N LEU A 293 18.24 37.46 -17.15
CA LEU A 293 18.82 36.13 -17.04
C LEU A 293 20.32 36.22 -17.32
N SER A 294 21.11 35.51 -16.52
CA SER A 294 22.53 35.30 -16.75
C SER A 294 22.91 33.85 -16.50
N ILE A 295 24.00 33.40 -17.12
CA ILE A 295 24.56 32.06 -16.92
C ILE A 295 25.84 32.20 -16.13
N ARG A 296 25.90 31.53 -14.98
CA ARG A 296 27.09 31.45 -14.15
C ARG A 296 27.80 30.13 -14.44
N SER A 297 29.00 30.21 -15.00
CA SER A 297 29.85 29.04 -15.23
C SER A 297 30.17 28.33 -13.92
N GLY A 298 30.35 27.01 -13.98
CA GLY A 298 30.82 26.19 -12.88
C GLY A 298 31.59 24.98 -13.38
N ASP A 299 32.18 24.22 -12.47
CA ASP A 299 32.96 23.03 -12.81
C ASP A 299 32.05 21.82 -13.13
N GLY A 300 32.40 21.05 -14.17
CA GLY A 300 31.73 19.79 -14.51
C GLY A 300 30.47 19.91 -15.37
N TRP A 301 30.39 20.95 -16.22
CA TRP A 301 29.32 21.21 -17.18
C TRP A 301 29.90 21.27 -18.61
N PRO A 302 29.13 20.91 -19.65
CA PRO A 302 29.56 21.12 -21.03
C PRO A 302 29.89 22.59 -21.31
N ASP A 303 30.87 22.84 -22.18
CA ASP A 303 31.26 24.21 -22.57
C ASP A 303 30.05 25.01 -23.09
N GLY A 304 29.94 26.27 -22.62
CA GLY A 304 28.81 27.15 -22.95
C GLY A 304 27.53 26.92 -22.14
N THR A 305 27.57 26.04 -21.14
CA THR A 305 26.46 25.81 -20.18
C THR A 305 26.84 26.22 -18.77
N GLY A 306 25.85 26.55 -17.94
CA GLY A 306 26.07 26.91 -16.54
C GLY A 306 24.77 27.10 -15.77
N GLU A 307 24.87 27.51 -14.52
CA GLU A 307 23.70 27.77 -13.68
C GLU A 307 22.98 29.04 -14.12
N LEU A 308 21.67 28.91 -14.37
CA LEU A 308 20.81 30.02 -14.70
C LEU A 308 20.51 30.84 -13.44
N VAL A 309 20.84 32.12 -13.49
CA VAL A 309 20.58 33.09 -12.43
C VAL A 309 19.58 34.12 -12.96
N TYR A 310 18.59 34.44 -12.14
CA TYR A 310 17.55 35.39 -12.47
C TYR A 310 17.58 36.60 -11.51
N ARG A 311 17.38 37.79 -12.05
CA ARG A 311 17.21 39.03 -11.30
C ARG A 311 15.97 39.77 -11.78
N GLY A 312 15.24 40.39 -10.85
CA GLY A 312 14.03 41.15 -11.15
C GLY A 312 13.29 41.55 -9.89
N ALA A 313 12.43 42.57 -9.99
CA ALA A 313 11.63 43.05 -8.85
C ALA A 313 10.60 42.02 -8.34
N ASN A 314 10.40 40.92 -9.07
CA ASN A 314 9.55 39.78 -8.73
C ASN A 314 10.28 38.65 -7.98
N VAL A 315 11.58 38.79 -7.69
CA VAL A 315 12.34 37.85 -6.85
C VAL A 315 11.87 37.98 -5.39
N MET A 316 11.59 36.84 -4.76
CA MET A 316 11.11 36.72 -3.39
C MET A 316 11.96 37.49 -2.37
N LEU A 317 11.36 37.84 -1.24
CA LEU A 317 12.09 38.32 -0.07
C LEU A 317 13.01 37.24 0.52
N GLY A 318 12.67 35.97 0.34
CA GLY A 318 13.44 34.83 0.83
C GLY A 318 12.53 33.70 1.29
N TYR A 319 13.11 32.69 1.92
CA TYR A 319 12.33 31.60 2.51
C TYR A 319 11.91 31.94 3.95
N ALA A 320 10.87 31.25 4.40
CA ALA A 320 10.52 31.08 5.80
C ALA A 320 10.46 29.60 6.10
N ASP A 321 11.09 29.18 7.19
CA ASP A 321 10.99 27.81 7.73
C ASP A 321 10.26 27.80 9.09
N ARG A 322 10.08 28.98 9.71
CA ARG A 322 9.44 29.20 11.00
C ARG A 322 8.79 30.59 11.09
N PRO A 323 7.89 30.86 12.07
CA PRO A 323 7.16 32.14 12.17
C PRO A 323 8.04 33.39 12.28
N GLU A 324 9.22 33.29 12.90
CA GLU A 324 10.05 34.47 13.10
C GLU A 324 10.66 35.00 11.79
N ASP A 325 10.78 34.13 10.77
CA ASP A 325 11.33 34.51 9.47
C ASP A 325 10.37 35.46 8.71
N LEU A 326 9.09 35.53 9.11
CA LEU A 326 8.11 36.45 8.53
C LEU A 326 8.48 37.92 8.74
N ALA A 327 9.26 38.23 9.79
CA ALA A 327 9.73 39.58 10.09
C ALA A 327 10.93 40.02 9.24
N LEU A 328 11.58 39.10 8.54
CA LEU A 328 12.77 39.41 7.74
C LEU A 328 12.39 40.21 6.49
N GLY A 329 13.26 41.15 6.11
CA GLY A 329 13.19 41.82 4.81
C GLY A 329 13.70 40.92 3.67
N ALA A 330 14.15 41.55 2.59
CA ALA A 330 14.79 40.83 1.49
C ALA A 330 16.14 40.23 1.93
N THR A 331 16.28 38.92 1.80
CA THR A 331 17.50 38.14 2.05
C THR A 331 18.07 37.55 0.76
N VAL A 332 17.41 37.80 -0.37
CA VAL A 332 17.79 37.31 -1.70
C VAL A 332 17.64 38.45 -2.71
N GLU A 333 18.72 38.80 -3.40
CA GLU A 333 18.71 39.81 -4.47
C GLU A 333 18.67 39.17 -5.87
N GLU A 334 19.31 38.01 -6.01
CA GLU A 334 19.30 37.21 -7.24
C GLU A 334 18.83 35.79 -6.93
N LEU A 335 17.98 35.25 -7.80
CA LEU A 335 17.52 33.88 -7.71
C LEU A 335 18.48 32.97 -8.48
N ARG A 336 19.27 32.21 -7.73
CA ARG A 336 19.93 31.01 -8.27
C ARG A 336 18.87 29.94 -8.47
N THR A 337 18.51 29.69 -9.72
CA THR A 337 17.37 28.82 -10.06
C THR A 337 17.65 27.34 -9.76
N GLY A 338 18.93 26.98 -9.66
CA GLY A 338 19.37 25.59 -9.64
C GLY A 338 19.19 24.90 -11.00
N ASP A 339 18.72 25.60 -12.03
CA ASP A 339 18.57 25.09 -13.39
C ASP A 339 19.80 25.42 -14.22
N ILE A 340 20.04 24.59 -15.20
CA ILE A 340 21.25 24.64 -16.02
C ILE A 340 20.81 24.99 -17.39
N ALA A 341 21.38 26.06 -17.89
CA ALA A 341 20.99 26.64 -19.14
C ALA A 341 22.20 26.85 -20.05
N ARG A 342 21.88 26.96 -21.33
CA ARG A 342 22.75 27.57 -22.32
C ARG A 342 22.03 28.72 -22.98
N ARG A 343 22.81 29.67 -23.49
CA ARG A 343 22.30 30.74 -24.35
C ARG A 343 22.59 30.36 -25.79
N THR A 344 21.58 30.35 -26.64
CA THR A 344 21.71 30.04 -28.07
C THR A 344 22.34 31.23 -28.82
N SER A 345 22.77 30.99 -30.06
CA SER A 345 23.25 32.04 -30.97
C SER A 345 22.21 33.14 -31.20
N ASP A 346 20.92 32.79 -31.17
CA ASP A 346 19.80 33.72 -31.33
C ASP A 346 19.47 34.48 -30.03
N GLY A 347 20.28 34.31 -28.99
CA GLY A 347 20.15 34.99 -27.71
C GLY A 347 19.06 34.45 -26.79
N LEU A 348 18.42 33.34 -27.15
CA LEU A 348 17.41 32.65 -26.35
C LEU A 348 18.07 31.74 -25.30
N TYR A 349 17.34 31.42 -24.24
CA TYR A 349 17.78 30.50 -23.21
C TYR A 349 17.10 29.15 -23.37
N GLU A 350 17.87 28.08 -23.20
CA GLU A 350 17.41 26.69 -23.19
C GLU A 350 17.81 26.06 -21.87
N ILE A 351 16.87 25.37 -21.21
CA ILE A 351 17.18 24.56 -20.03
C ILE A 351 17.69 23.20 -20.50
N VAL A 352 18.94 22.89 -20.16
CA VAL A 352 19.59 21.63 -20.53
C VAL A 352 19.58 20.60 -19.40
N GLY A 353 19.26 21.02 -18.16
CA GLY A 353 19.10 20.14 -17.00
C GLY A 353 18.86 20.93 -15.71
N ARG A 354 18.83 20.27 -14.55
CA ARG A 354 18.81 20.92 -13.22
C ARG A 354 19.95 20.41 -12.35
N SER A 355 20.67 21.30 -11.67
CA SER A 355 21.73 20.97 -10.70
C SER A 355 21.30 19.93 -9.67
N ALA A 356 20.08 20.07 -9.13
CA ALA A 356 19.53 19.17 -8.13
C ALA A 356 18.94 17.87 -8.70
N ARG A 357 18.83 17.74 -10.05
CA ARG A 357 18.34 16.53 -10.74
C ARG A 357 19.45 15.74 -11.41
N PHE A 358 20.70 15.98 -11.01
CA PHE A 358 21.77 15.06 -11.30
C PHE A 358 21.89 14.04 -10.17
N VAL A 359 21.74 12.77 -10.51
CA VAL A 359 22.01 11.69 -9.58
C VAL A 359 23.43 11.22 -9.83
N LYS A 360 24.22 11.08 -8.77
CA LYS A 360 25.53 10.42 -8.86
C LYS A 360 25.37 8.97 -8.43
N LEU A 361 25.39 8.04 -9.39
CA LEU A 361 25.43 6.60 -9.13
C LEU A 361 26.77 6.06 -9.62
N PHE A 362 27.49 5.31 -8.77
CA PHE A 362 28.81 4.74 -9.11
C PHE A 362 29.83 5.76 -9.66
N GLY A 363 29.75 7.02 -9.21
CA GLY A 363 30.61 8.09 -9.73
C GLY A 363 30.18 8.68 -11.09
N LEU A 364 29.17 8.10 -11.75
CA LEU A 364 28.55 8.63 -12.96
C LEU A 364 27.50 9.68 -12.61
N ARG A 365 27.60 10.85 -13.22
CA ARG A 365 26.63 11.94 -13.07
C ARG A 365 25.53 11.79 -14.13
N ILE A 366 24.37 11.31 -13.70
CA ILE A 366 23.22 11.00 -14.56
C ILE A 366 22.25 12.17 -14.54
N ASP A 367 21.95 12.71 -15.73
CA ASP A 367 20.92 13.73 -15.93
C ASP A 367 19.53 13.06 -16.05
N LEU A 368 18.70 13.23 -15.03
CA LEU A 368 17.36 12.65 -14.99
C LEU A 368 16.42 13.23 -16.05
N ASP A 369 16.59 14.50 -16.41
CA ASP A 369 15.73 15.18 -17.39
C ASP A 369 16.09 14.70 -18.81
N ARG A 370 17.39 14.56 -19.10
CA ARG A 370 17.85 13.96 -20.35
C ARG A 370 17.36 12.53 -20.48
N LEU A 371 17.50 11.73 -19.43
CA LEU A 371 17.07 10.32 -19.41
C LEU A 371 15.57 10.18 -19.69
N GLN A 372 14.73 11.00 -19.05
CA GLN A 372 13.29 11.02 -19.32
C GLN A 372 12.99 11.41 -20.79
N THR A 373 13.69 12.41 -21.33
CA THR A 373 13.48 12.86 -22.72
C THR A 373 13.82 11.73 -23.70
N THR A 374 14.96 11.07 -23.50
CA THR A 374 15.40 9.96 -24.35
C THR A 374 14.49 8.73 -24.26
N LEU A 375 13.82 8.50 -23.11
CA LEU A 375 12.80 7.46 -22.96
C LEU A 375 11.53 7.83 -23.73
N ALA A 376 11.11 9.09 -23.66
CA ALA A 376 9.94 9.58 -24.40
C ALA A 376 10.12 9.46 -25.91
N ASP A 377 11.33 9.74 -26.44
CA ASP A 377 11.67 9.55 -27.86
C ASP A 377 11.57 8.08 -28.32
N ARG A 378 11.66 7.14 -27.37
CA ARG A 378 11.47 5.69 -27.58
C ARG A 378 10.05 5.22 -27.25
N GLY A 379 9.10 6.14 -27.07
CA GLY A 379 7.71 5.83 -26.79
C GLY A 379 7.41 5.47 -25.33
N VAL A 380 8.35 5.64 -24.40
CA VAL A 380 8.16 5.34 -22.98
C VAL A 380 8.03 6.65 -22.20
N ALA A 381 6.82 6.97 -21.74
CA ALA A 381 6.61 8.13 -20.88
C ALA A 381 7.07 7.78 -19.46
N ALA A 382 8.09 8.49 -18.93
CA ALA A 382 8.68 8.16 -17.65
C ALA A 382 8.92 9.38 -16.74
N LEU A 383 8.86 9.16 -15.42
CA LEU A 383 9.32 10.07 -14.38
C LEU A 383 10.49 9.43 -13.63
N CYS A 384 11.65 10.08 -13.65
CA CYS A 384 12.88 9.59 -13.03
C CYS A 384 13.28 10.48 -11.83
N THR A 385 13.60 9.84 -10.71
CA THR A 385 14.13 10.45 -9.47
C THR A 385 15.17 9.51 -8.87
N ASP A 386 15.94 9.96 -7.89
CA ASP A 386 16.70 9.06 -7.01
C ASP A 386 15.87 8.64 -5.78
N ASP A 387 16.25 7.52 -5.18
CA ASP A 387 15.83 7.09 -3.84
C ASP A 387 17.01 7.03 -2.85
N GLY A 388 18.14 7.68 -3.19
CA GLY A 388 19.36 7.73 -2.41
C GLY A 388 20.47 6.77 -2.87
N GLU A 389 20.12 5.54 -3.26
CA GLU A 389 21.09 4.52 -3.70
C GLU A 389 20.83 4.02 -5.13
N THR A 390 19.62 4.20 -5.65
CA THR A 390 19.20 3.75 -6.97
C THR A 390 18.40 4.82 -7.72
N LEU A 391 18.23 4.61 -9.02
CA LEU A 391 17.37 5.40 -9.87
C LEU A 391 15.94 4.85 -9.79
N ALA A 392 15.03 5.63 -9.19
CA ALA A 392 13.61 5.31 -9.09
C ALA A 392 12.85 5.89 -10.30
N VAL A 393 12.12 5.02 -11.02
CA VAL A 393 11.41 5.39 -12.25
C VAL A 393 9.98 4.86 -12.24
N ALA A 394 9.01 5.73 -12.55
CA ALA A 394 7.66 5.32 -12.92
C ALA A 394 7.49 5.50 -14.44
N ALA A 395 7.00 4.47 -15.13
CA ALA A 395 6.82 4.47 -16.57
C ALA A 395 5.36 4.13 -16.94
N ALA A 396 4.84 4.78 -17.99
CA ALA A 396 3.51 4.60 -18.53
C ALA A 396 3.56 4.49 -20.07
N GLY A 397 2.52 3.92 -20.67
CA GLY A 397 2.39 3.83 -22.13
C GLY A 397 3.36 2.83 -22.80
N THR A 398 3.79 1.80 -22.08
CA THR A 398 4.85 0.86 -22.52
C THR A 398 4.37 -0.25 -23.47
N GLY A 399 3.09 -0.24 -23.87
CA GLY A 399 2.51 -1.32 -24.67
C GLY A 399 2.57 -2.67 -23.95
N GLU A 400 3.17 -3.68 -24.59
CA GLU A 400 3.40 -5.01 -24.02
C GLU A 400 4.70 -5.13 -23.20
N ALA A 401 5.52 -4.08 -23.14
CA ALA A 401 6.82 -4.15 -22.46
C ALA A 401 6.65 -4.28 -20.93
N THR A 402 7.41 -5.20 -20.35
CA THR A 402 7.40 -5.49 -18.91
C THR A 402 8.20 -4.45 -18.13
N ALA A 403 8.02 -4.44 -16.80
CA ALA A 403 8.79 -3.55 -15.93
C ALA A 403 10.31 -3.82 -16.02
N ASP A 404 10.70 -5.06 -16.30
CA ASP A 404 12.11 -5.47 -16.47
C ASP A 404 12.70 -4.97 -17.79
N ASP A 405 11.92 -5.00 -18.88
CA ASP A 405 12.35 -4.44 -20.17
C ASP A 405 12.63 -2.94 -20.05
N VAL A 406 11.73 -2.21 -19.35
CA VAL A 406 11.87 -0.78 -19.09
C VAL A 406 13.06 -0.52 -18.17
N GLN A 407 13.26 -1.31 -17.12
CA GLN A 407 14.41 -1.21 -16.24
C GLN A 407 15.73 -1.40 -16.99
N GLN A 408 15.81 -2.42 -17.86
CA GLN A 408 17.00 -2.72 -18.66
C GLN A 408 17.29 -1.62 -19.68
N LEU A 409 16.25 -1.08 -20.32
CA LEU A 409 16.37 0.06 -21.22
C LEU A 409 16.94 1.28 -20.48
N ILE A 410 16.36 1.63 -19.34
CA ILE A 410 16.78 2.78 -18.53
C ILE A 410 18.22 2.60 -18.06
N ALA A 411 18.59 1.42 -17.57
CA ALA A 411 19.94 1.10 -17.11
C ALA A 411 20.97 1.26 -18.23
N THR A 412 20.63 0.81 -19.44
CA THR A 412 21.46 0.97 -20.64
C THR A 412 21.65 2.45 -21.00
N LEU A 413 20.57 3.25 -20.96
CA LEU A 413 20.62 4.68 -21.29
C LEU A 413 21.34 5.52 -20.24
N ALA A 414 21.22 5.14 -18.98
CA ALA A 414 21.90 5.81 -17.86
C ALA A 414 23.35 5.32 -17.67
N GLY A 415 23.78 4.26 -18.37
CA GLY A 415 25.12 3.70 -18.26
C GLY A 415 25.40 3.04 -16.90
N VAL A 416 24.36 2.52 -16.24
CA VAL A 416 24.45 1.89 -14.90
C VAL A 416 24.00 0.42 -14.94
N PRO A 417 24.40 -0.42 -13.96
CA PRO A 417 23.87 -1.77 -13.85
C PRO A 417 22.35 -1.79 -13.66
N ALA A 418 21.66 -2.80 -14.20
CA ALA A 418 20.20 -2.94 -14.10
C ALA A 418 19.69 -2.91 -12.65
N GLY A 419 20.44 -3.50 -11.70
CA GLY A 419 20.11 -3.49 -10.28
C GLY A 419 20.18 -2.10 -9.62
N ALA A 420 20.74 -1.10 -10.30
CA ALA A 420 20.77 0.29 -9.85
C ALA A 420 19.58 1.12 -10.34
N VAL A 421 18.65 0.50 -11.08
CA VAL A 421 17.43 1.11 -11.56
C VAL A 421 16.25 0.32 -11.00
N ARG A 422 15.27 1.03 -10.44
CA ARG A 422 14.00 0.47 -10.00
C ARG A 422 12.88 1.12 -10.81
N ALA A 423 12.29 0.35 -11.72
CA ALA A 423 11.21 0.83 -12.57
C ALA A 423 9.86 0.21 -12.16
N VAL A 424 8.80 1.03 -12.09
CA VAL A 424 7.42 0.56 -11.90
C VAL A 424 6.57 0.98 -13.08
N LEU A 425 5.68 0.08 -13.52
CA LEU A 425 4.69 0.38 -14.55
C LEU A 425 3.44 0.94 -13.88
N VAL A 426 2.99 2.09 -14.33
CA VAL A 426 1.80 2.76 -13.83
C VAL A 426 0.83 3.02 -14.99
N PRO A 427 -0.50 2.90 -14.77
CA PRO A 427 -1.48 3.25 -15.80
C PRO A 427 -1.36 4.72 -16.24
N GLU A 428 -1.04 5.61 -15.30
CA GLU A 428 -0.82 7.03 -15.54
C GLU A 428 0.31 7.54 -14.63
N LEU A 429 1.14 8.45 -15.13
CA LEU A 429 2.27 8.98 -14.37
C LEU A 429 1.78 9.80 -13.16
N PRO A 430 2.30 9.59 -11.94
CA PRO A 430 1.90 10.33 -10.75
C PRO A 430 2.13 11.83 -10.91
N ARG A 431 1.08 12.61 -10.66
CA ARG A 431 1.10 14.08 -10.75
C ARG A 431 0.40 14.71 -9.57
N LEU A 432 0.88 15.88 -9.19
CA LEU A 432 0.27 16.73 -8.17
C LEU A 432 -1.02 17.36 -8.71
N ILE A 433 -1.85 17.93 -7.84
CA ILE A 433 -3.05 18.72 -8.22
C ILE A 433 -2.69 19.88 -9.18
N SER A 434 -1.45 20.40 -9.09
CA SER A 434 -0.93 21.41 -10.03
C SER A 434 -0.60 20.86 -11.43
N GLY A 435 -0.73 19.56 -11.66
CA GLY A 435 -0.37 18.80 -12.88
C GLY A 435 1.14 18.62 -13.12
N LYS A 436 1.98 19.05 -12.17
CA LYS A 436 3.42 18.76 -12.11
C LYS A 436 3.70 17.30 -11.76
N PRO A 437 4.83 16.71 -12.19
CA PRO A 437 5.27 15.39 -11.74
C PRO A 437 5.34 15.27 -10.22
N ASP A 438 4.80 14.19 -9.67
CA ASP A 438 4.88 13.88 -8.25
C ASP A 438 6.01 12.88 -7.98
N TYR A 439 7.24 13.39 -7.82
CA TYR A 439 8.41 12.56 -7.54
C TYR A 439 8.35 11.88 -6.16
N ALA A 440 7.58 12.42 -5.21
CA ALA A 440 7.37 11.78 -3.92
C ALA A 440 6.48 10.54 -4.08
N ALA A 441 5.43 10.63 -4.90
CA ALA A 441 4.61 9.48 -5.28
C ALA A 441 5.40 8.48 -6.13
N VAL A 442 6.32 8.91 -7.02
CA VAL A 442 7.23 7.99 -7.73
C VAL A 442 8.15 7.27 -6.74
N ARG A 443 8.80 7.98 -5.82
CA ARG A 443 9.61 7.35 -4.77
C ARG A 443 8.76 6.43 -3.89
N ALA A 444 7.53 6.80 -3.56
CA ALA A 444 6.64 5.95 -2.79
C ALA A 444 6.24 4.70 -3.57
N ALA A 445 5.88 4.82 -4.85
CA ALA A 445 5.52 3.70 -5.71
C ALA A 445 6.70 2.76 -6.01
N VAL A 446 7.93 3.29 -6.03
CA VAL A 446 9.17 2.50 -6.17
C VAL A 446 9.66 1.95 -4.82
N ALA A 447 9.39 2.64 -3.71
CA ALA A 447 9.64 2.18 -2.34
C ALA A 447 8.60 1.15 -1.87
N GLU A 448 7.40 1.18 -2.47
CA GLU A 448 6.49 0.05 -2.48
C GLU A 448 7.22 -1.10 -3.17
N PRO A 449 7.45 -2.21 -2.48
CA PRO A 449 8.16 -3.33 -3.07
C PRO A 449 7.42 -3.77 -4.34
N ARG A 450 8.15 -3.88 -5.46
CA ARG A 450 7.66 -4.66 -6.61
C ARG A 450 7.13 -5.99 -6.10
N VAL A 451 5.82 -6.19 -6.22
CA VAL A 451 5.20 -7.51 -6.09
C VAL A 451 5.51 -8.27 -7.37
N THR A 452 6.78 -8.66 -7.53
CA THR A 452 7.20 -9.63 -8.55
C THR A 452 7.99 -10.79 -7.94
N ASP A 453 8.18 -10.83 -6.62
CA ASP A 453 8.83 -11.96 -5.92
C ASP A 453 8.11 -12.31 -4.60
N VAL A 454 6.78 -12.22 -4.56
CA VAL A 454 6.04 -13.03 -3.57
C VAL A 454 5.92 -14.40 -4.24
N GLU A 455 6.50 -15.45 -3.63
CA GLU A 455 6.15 -16.84 -3.94
C GLU A 455 4.66 -16.88 -4.23
N ASP A 456 4.25 -17.25 -5.46
CA ASP A 456 2.86 -17.25 -5.89
C ASP A 456 1.98 -17.76 -4.74
N LEU A 457 1.28 -16.87 -4.02
CA LEU A 457 0.59 -17.28 -2.80
C LEU A 457 -0.50 -18.29 -3.13
N ARG A 458 -1.03 -18.24 -4.35
CA ARG A 458 -1.93 -19.26 -4.90
C ARG A 458 -1.20 -20.59 -5.05
N GLY A 459 0.00 -20.61 -5.62
CA GLY A 459 0.88 -21.78 -5.69
C GLY A 459 1.28 -22.31 -4.31
N LEU A 460 1.57 -21.44 -3.35
CA LEU A 460 1.87 -21.81 -1.96
C LEU A 460 0.66 -22.47 -1.28
N PHE A 461 -0.54 -21.92 -1.50
CA PHE A 461 -1.81 -22.52 -1.07
C PHE A 461 -2.05 -23.88 -1.72
N ALA A 462 -1.85 -23.99 -3.03
CA ALA A 462 -1.97 -25.24 -3.78
C ALA A 462 -1.01 -26.32 -3.28
N ASP A 463 0.24 -25.94 -3.03
CA ASP A 463 1.32 -26.83 -2.61
C ASP A 463 1.14 -27.43 -1.22
N VAL A 464 0.59 -26.63 -0.29
CA VAL A 464 0.41 -27.04 1.11
C VAL A 464 -0.93 -27.75 1.31
N LEU A 465 -1.96 -27.38 0.54
CA LEU A 465 -3.28 -28.04 0.60
C LEU A 465 -3.37 -29.25 -0.34
N HIS A 466 -2.36 -29.47 -1.19
CA HIS A 466 -2.29 -30.53 -2.19
C HIS A 466 -3.49 -30.52 -3.16
N VAL A 467 -3.89 -29.32 -3.57
CA VAL A 467 -4.97 -29.09 -4.55
C VAL A 467 -4.40 -28.44 -5.82
N PRO A 468 -5.03 -28.60 -7.00
CA PRO A 468 -4.60 -27.90 -8.21
C PRO A 468 -4.61 -26.39 -8.01
N ALA A 469 -3.57 -25.67 -8.46
CA ALA A 469 -3.48 -24.20 -8.30
C ALA A 469 -4.66 -23.45 -8.93
N GLU A 470 -5.22 -23.97 -10.01
CA GLU A 470 -6.41 -23.44 -10.69
C GLU A 470 -7.69 -23.56 -9.85
N SER A 471 -7.74 -24.50 -8.90
CA SER A 471 -8.88 -24.71 -8.00
C SER A 471 -8.83 -23.84 -6.74
N VAL A 472 -7.74 -23.08 -6.55
CA VAL A 472 -7.56 -22.16 -5.43
C VAL A 472 -8.22 -20.82 -5.77
N ASP A 473 -9.46 -20.68 -5.30
CA ASP A 473 -10.20 -19.41 -5.37
C ASP A 473 -9.49 -18.34 -4.51
N ARG A 474 -9.32 -17.15 -5.09
CA ARG A 474 -8.69 -16.00 -4.42
C ARG A 474 -9.57 -15.38 -3.33
N ASP A 475 -10.87 -15.61 -3.41
CA ASP A 475 -11.84 -15.15 -2.42
C ASP A 475 -12.11 -16.20 -1.32
N ALA A 476 -11.48 -17.38 -1.41
CA ALA A 476 -11.53 -18.41 -0.37
C ALA A 476 -10.42 -18.23 0.67
N SER A 477 -10.72 -18.54 1.94
CA SER A 477 -9.72 -18.60 3.01
C SER A 477 -9.06 -19.98 3.10
N PHE A 478 -7.95 -20.07 3.84
CA PHE A 478 -7.28 -21.36 4.13
C PHE A 478 -8.24 -22.39 4.72
N VAL A 479 -9.19 -21.95 5.53
CA VAL A 479 -10.23 -22.79 6.14
C VAL A 479 -11.25 -23.27 5.10
N ASP A 480 -11.65 -22.41 4.18
CA ASP A 480 -12.65 -22.73 3.15
C ASP A 480 -12.11 -23.78 2.17
N LEU A 481 -10.80 -23.71 1.89
CA LEU A 481 -10.07 -24.65 1.03
C LEU A 481 -9.73 -25.99 1.73
N GLY A 482 -10.23 -26.23 2.94
CA GLY A 482 -10.07 -27.50 3.64
C GLY A 482 -8.75 -27.66 4.42
N GLY A 483 -8.12 -26.55 4.78
CA GLY A 483 -6.95 -26.51 5.65
C GLY A 483 -7.19 -27.20 7.00
N ASN A 484 -6.19 -27.94 7.47
CA ASN A 484 -6.25 -28.71 8.71
C ASN A 484 -5.05 -28.39 9.61
N SER A 485 -4.99 -28.98 10.81
CA SER A 485 -3.97 -28.63 11.80
C SER A 485 -2.52 -28.94 11.40
N LEU A 486 -2.29 -29.85 10.45
CA LEU A 486 -0.96 -30.19 9.94
C LEU A 486 -0.57 -29.24 8.80
N SER A 487 -1.46 -29.04 7.82
CA SER A 487 -1.23 -28.08 6.73
C SER A 487 -1.17 -26.64 7.23
N TYR A 488 -1.78 -26.34 8.36
CA TYR A 488 -1.70 -25.04 9.03
C TYR A 488 -0.28 -24.67 9.45
N VAL A 489 0.46 -25.63 10.01
CA VAL A 489 1.85 -25.41 10.44
C VAL A 489 2.70 -25.07 9.23
N ALA A 490 2.66 -25.92 8.20
CA ALA A 490 3.39 -25.72 6.96
C ALA A 490 3.01 -24.39 6.27
N MET A 491 1.72 -24.07 6.24
CA MET A 491 1.20 -22.84 5.66
C MET A 491 1.65 -21.61 6.43
N SER A 492 1.53 -21.60 7.76
CA SER A 492 1.91 -20.46 8.61
C SER A 492 3.40 -20.11 8.48
N VAL A 493 4.26 -21.13 8.39
CA VAL A 493 5.72 -20.93 8.24
C VAL A 493 6.06 -20.39 6.86
N ARG A 494 5.41 -20.91 5.80
CA ARG A 494 5.63 -20.45 4.43
C ARG A 494 5.03 -19.05 4.20
N LEU A 495 3.85 -18.77 4.73
CA LEU A 495 3.25 -17.44 4.69
C LEU A 495 4.00 -16.42 5.54
N GLU A 496 4.52 -16.78 6.72
CA GLU A 496 5.39 -15.87 7.49
C GLU A 496 6.67 -15.56 6.71
N ARG A 497 7.24 -16.52 5.97
CA ARG A 497 8.39 -16.27 5.08
C ARG A 497 8.04 -15.35 3.92
N ALA A 498 6.87 -15.56 3.29
CA ALA A 498 6.41 -14.77 2.16
C ALA A 498 5.93 -13.35 2.56
N LEU A 499 5.25 -13.23 3.69
CA LEU A 499 4.57 -12.01 4.16
C LEU A 499 5.37 -11.23 5.23
N GLY A 500 6.36 -11.86 5.87
CA GLY A 500 7.18 -11.29 6.94
C GLY A 500 6.49 -11.17 8.31
N ARG A 501 5.19 -10.85 8.34
CA ARG A 501 4.35 -10.88 9.55
C ARG A 501 2.97 -11.42 9.21
N LEU A 502 2.63 -12.56 9.79
CA LEU A 502 1.36 -13.23 9.59
C LEU A 502 0.26 -12.55 10.44
N PRO A 503 -0.84 -12.11 9.83
CA PRO A 503 -1.99 -11.58 10.56
C PRO A 503 -2.56 -12.60 11.55
N LYS A 504 -3.06 -12.15 12.70
CA LYS A 504 -3.56 -13.02 13.78
C LYS A 504 -4.68 -13.98 13.34
N ASP A 505 -5.50 -13.57 12.36
CA ASP A 505 -6.63 -14.34 11.83
C ASP A 505 -6.43 -14.73 10.35
N TRP A 506 -5.18 -14.83 9.87
CA TRP A 506 -4.84 -15.10 8.46
C TRP A 506 -5.60 -16.29 7.85
N HIS A 507 -5.83 -17.35 8.64
CA HIS A 507 -6.51 -18.56 8.22
C HIS A 507 -7.99 -18.38 7.84
N ARG A 508 -8.58 -17.23 8.22
CA ARG A 508 -9.94 -16.81 7.85
C ARG A 508 -9.94 -15.65 6.86
N MET A 509 -8.77 -15.09 6.54
CA MET A 509 -8.64 -14.04 5.53
C MET A 509 -8.66 -14.68 4.14
N THR A 510 -9.21 -13.97 3.17
CA THR A 510 -9.15 -14.39 1.77
C THR A 510 -7.71 -14.34 1.27
N LEU A 511 -7.37 -15.16 0.29
CA LEU A 511 -6.05 -15.10 -0.35
C LEU A 511 -5.75 -13.69 -0.89
N ARG A 512 -6.77 -13.01 -1.45
CA ARG A 512 -6.68 -11.61 -1.92
C ARG A 512 -6.34 -10.63 -0.79
N ASP A 513 -6.92 -10.79 0.39
CA ASP A 513 -6.64 -9.91 1.53
C ASP A 513 -5.26 -10.18 2.14
N LEU A 514 -4.76 -11.41 2.04
CA LEU A 514 -3.38 -11.74 2.41
C LEU A 514 -2.38 -11.13 1.42
N GLU A 515 -2.67 -11.18 0.12
CA GLU A 515 -1.86 -10.54 -0.94
C GLU A 515 -1.73 -9.00 -0.72
N ARG A 516 -2.80 -8.35 -0.24
CA ARG A 516 -2.84 -6.89 0.03
C ARG A 516 -2.04 -6.43 1.25
N ASN A 517 -1.79 -7.32 2.22
CA ASN A 517 -1.14 -6.98 3.50
C ASN A 517 0.37 -7.28 3.53
N CYS A 518 0.98 -7.58 2.38
CA CYS A 518 2.41 -7.89 2.26
C CYS A 518 3.30 -6.68 2.61
N MET A 519 3.98 -6.73 3.75
CA MET A 519 5.06 -5.79 4.09
C MET A 519 6.40 -6.54 4.08
N ALA A 520 7.04 -6.62 2.91
CA ALA A 520 8.36 -7.25 2.81
C ALA A 520 9.42 -6.39 3.49
N ARG A 521 9.82 -6.77 4.71
CA ARG A 521 11.01 -6.24 5.38
C ARG A 521 11.77 -7.40 6.01
N ARG A 522 13.00 -7.66 5.57
CA ARG A 522 13.90 -8.62 6.25
C ARG A 522 14.10 -8.16 7.69
N ARG A 523 13.63 -8.96 8.65
CA ARG A 523 13.80 -8.73 10.09
C ARG A 523 14.47 -9.93 10.74
N ARG A 524 15.32 -9.67 11.74
CA ARG A 524 16.02 -10.69 12.55
C ARG A 524 15.07 -11.49 13.47
N TRP A 525 13.83 -11.03 13.63
CA TRP A 525 12.82 -11.57 14.53
C TRP A 525 11.58 -12.00 13.73
N ALA A 526 11.05 -13.17 14.05
CA ALA A 526 9.86 -13.77 13.46
C ALA A 526 8.81 -14.05 14.55
N THR A 527 7.56 -14.26 14.14
CA THR A 527 6.48 -14.70 15.02
C THR A 527 6.08 -16.14 14.73
N VAL A 528 5.87 -16.94 15.78
CA VAL A 528 5.39 -18.33 15.69
C VAL A 528 4.11 -18.45 16.50
N GLU A 529 3.09 -19.08 15.95
CA GLU A 529 1.88 -19.37 16.71
C GLU A 529 2.14 -20.31 17.87
N THR A 530 1.49 -20.02 19.00
CA THR A 530 1.72 -20.80 20.23
C THR A 530 1.32 -22.26 20.06
N SER A 531 0.31 -22.59 19.27
CA SER A 531 -0.05 -23.98 18.94
C SER A 531 1.06 -24.72 18.18
N VAL A 532 1.79 -24.03 17.30
CA VAL A 532 2.92 -24.56 16.53
C VAL A 532 4.13 -24.75 17.44
N ALA A 533 4.46 -23.73 18.23
CA ALA A 533 5.57 -23.79 19.18
C ALA A 533 5.36 -24.87 20.25
N LEU A 534 4.16 -24.99 20.80
CA LEU A 534 3.82 -26.04 21.77
C LEU A 534 3.86 -27.44 21.15
N ARG A 535 3.49 -27.59 19.87
CA ARG A 535 3.61 -28.87 19.16
C ARG A 535 5.08 -29.29 18.99
N ALA A 536 5.94 -28.35 18.58
CA ALA A 536 7.39 -28.57 18.48
C ALA A 536 8.04 -28.89 19.83
N ALA A 537 7.69 -28.14 20.88
CA ALA A 537 8.20 -28.40 22.23
C ALA A 537 7.72 -29.75 22.76
N ALA A 538 6.45 -30.08 22.54
CA ALA A 538 5.87 -31.32 23.05
C ALA A 538 6.46 -32.57 22.39
N ILE A 539 6.76 -32.54 21.08
CA ILE A 539 7.40 -33.71 20.44
C ILE A 539 8.83 -33.91 20.97
N VAL A 540 9.59 -32.84 21.19
CA VAL A 540 10.93 -32.92 21.82
C VAL A 540 10.83 -33.46 23.25
N LEU A 541 9.83 -33.02 24.03
CA LEU A 541 9.59 -33.51 25.38
C LEU A 541 9.23 -35.01 25.40
N ILE A 542 8.40 -35.46 24.45
CA ILE A 542 8.01 -36.88 24.33
C ILE A 542 9.22 -37.74 24.00
N VAL A 543 9.96 -37.40 22.94
CA VAL A 543 11.12 -38.20 22.50
C VAL A 543 12.23 -38.18 23.56
N GLY A 544 12.53 -37.01 24.13
CA GLY A 544 13.55 -36.87 25.17
C GLY A 544 13.20 -37.61 26.46
N SER A 545 11.92 -37.64 26.86
CA SER A 545 11.51 -38.40 28.04
C SER A 545 11.53 -39.91 27.80
N HIS A 546 11.16 -40.38 26.60
CA HIS A 546 11.21 -41.80 26.24
C HIS A 546 12.64 -42.33 26.06
N ALA A 547 13.56 -41.50 25.57
CA ALA A 547 14.98 -41.82 25.48
C ALA A 547 15.74 -41.66 26.82
N GLU A 548 15.01 -41.44 27.93
CA GLU A 548 15.57 -41.20 29.27
C GLU A 548 16.60 -40.07 29.33
N LEU A 549 16.47 -39.06 28.46
CA LEU A 549 17.34 -37.88 28.48
C LEU A 549 16.97 -36.96 29.64
N PHE A 550 15.69 -36.87 29.98
CA PHE A 550 15.16 -36.13 31.12
C PHE A 550 13.79 -36.69 31.55
N ALA A 551 13.42 -36.54 32.82
CA ALA A 551 12.14 -37.04 33.35
C ALA A 551 11.02 -35.97 33.33
N LEU A 552 10.75 -35.35 32.18
CA LEU A 552 9.71 -34.32 31.99
C LEU A 552 8.53 -34.83 31.18
N TRP A 553 7.73 -35.66 31.83
CA TRP A 553 6.49 -36.20 31.29
C TRP A 553 5.41 -35.11 31.19
N GLY A 554 4.64 -35.07 30.09
CA GLY A 554 3.55 -34.10 29.92
C GLY A 554 3.29 -33.67 28.48
N GLY A 555 4.27 -33.79 27.58
CA GLY A 555 4.18 -33.36 26.18
C GLY A 555 2.94 -33.90 25.45
N ALA A 556 2.60 -35.19 25.60
CA ALA A 556 1.43 -35.77 24.96
C ALA A 556 0.08 -35.13 25.37
N HIS A 557 -0.03 -34.65 26.62
CA HIS A 557 -1.25 -33.98 27.12
C HIS A 557 -1.36 -32.56 26.56
N ILE A 558 -0.22 -31.88 26.42
CA ILE A 558 -0.14 -30.59 25.73
C ILE A 558 -0.54 -30.76 24.25
N LEU A 559 -0.03 -31.80 23.57
CA LEU A 559 -0.43 -32.11 22.18
C LEU A 559 -1.93 -32.37 22.05
N LEU A 560 -2.53 -33.06 23.02
CA LEU A 560 -3.96 -33.33 23.01
C LEU A 560 -4.81 -32.05 23.19
N GLY A 561 -4.35 -31.14 24.05
CA GLY A 561 -4.90 -29.79 24.17
C GLY A 561 -4.78 -28.98 22.88
N VAL A 562 -3.60 -29.00 22.25
CA VAL A 562 -3.36 -28.34 20.95
C VAL A 562 -4.25 -28.96 19.86
N ALA A 563 -4.45 -30.28 19.86
CA ALA A 563 -5.33 -30.97 18.93
C ALA A 563 -6.80 -30.52 19.09
N GLY A 564 -7.29 -30.42 20.32
CA GLY A 564 -8.62 -29.87 20.62
C GLY A 564 -8.77 -28.40 20.24
N TYR A 565 -7.75 -27.59 20.51
CA TYR A 565 -7.72 -26.18 20.13
C TYR A 565 -7.80 -25.99 18.61
N ASN A 566 -7.03 -26.77 17.86
CA ASN A 566 -7.05 -26.74 16.41
C ASN A 566 -8.37 -27.30 15.83
N PHE A 567 -8.94 -28.35 16.44
CA PHE A 567 -10.26 -28.85 16.08
C PHE A 567 -11.34 -27.75 16.17
N GLY A 568 -11.33 -26.98 17.26
CA GLY A 568 -12.24 -25.85 17.45
C GLY A 568 -12.11 -24.74 16.41
N ARG A 569 -10.90 -24.54 15.87
CA ARG A 569 -10.57 -23.50 14.88
C ARG A 569 -10.86 -23.91 13.44
N PHE A 570 -10.55 -25.14 13.06
CA PHE A 570 -10.54 -25.57 11.65
C PHE A 570 -11.69 -26.50 11.27
N CYS A 571 -12.19 -27.31 12.22
CA CYS A 571 -13.21 -28.32 11.93
C CYS A 571 -14.64 -27.84 12.24
N LEU A 572 -14.80 -26.71 12.91
CA LEU A 572 -16.09 -26.18 13.39
C LEU A 572 -16.30 -24.75 12.88
N THR A 573 -16.45 -24.63 11.56
CA THR A 573 -16.46 -23.38 10.78
C THR A 573 -17.85 -23.13 10.19
N PRO A 574 -18.19 -21.91 9.73
CA PRO A 574 -19.53 -21.59 9.27
C PRO A 574 -19.98 -22.32 7.99
N VAL A 575 -19.08 -23.05 7.33
CA VAL A 575 -19.32 -23.84 6.10
C VAL A 575 -20.48 -24.85 6.25
N PRO A 576 -21.10 -25.29 5.14
CA PRO A 576 -22.19 -26.27 5.19
C PRO A 576 -21.80 -27.57 5.90
N ARG A 577 -22.75 -28.21 6.59
CA ARG A 577 -22.53 -29.42 7.39
C ARG A 577 -21.90 -30.57 6.60
N SER A 578 -22.26 -30.74 5.33
CA SER A 578 -21.68 -31.76 4.45
C SER A 578 -20.18 -31.53 4.21
N THR A 579 -19.78 -30.29 3.99
CA THR A 579 -18.37 -29.88 3.83
C THR A 579 -17.60 -30.06 5.14
N ARG A 580 -18.20 -29.70 6.27
CA ARG A 580 -17.64 -29.90 7.61
C ARG A 580 -17.36 -31.38 7.93
N LEU A 581 -18.31 -32.26 7.64
CA LEU A 581 -18.14 -33.71 7.80
C LEU A 581 -17.05 -34.27 6.88
N ARG A 582 -16.94 -33.75 5.66
CA ARG A 582 -15.87 -34.11 4.72
C ARG A 582 -14.49 -33.70 5.27
N HIS A 583 -14.36 -32.49 5.81
CA HIS A 583 -13.10 -32.01 6.41
C HIS A 583 -12.69 -32.84 7.64
N LEU A 584 -13.66 -33.20 8.49
CA LEU A 584 -13.44 -34.08 9.63
C LEU A 584 -12.97 -35.48 9.21
N ARG A 585 -13.65 -36.09 8.25
CA ARG A 585 -13.25 -37.39 7.69
C ARG A 585 -11.84 -37.33 7.10
N ASN A 586 -11.52 -36.27 6.36
CA ASN A 586 -10.19 -36.10 5.78
C ASN A 586 -9.14 -35.94 6.90
N THR A 587 -9.41 -35.16 7.94
CA THR A 587 -8.49 -35.00 9.08
C THR A 587 -8.24 -36.33 9.80
N ILE A 588 -9.28 -37.15 9.99
CA ILE A 588 -9.15 -38.50 10.55
C ILE A 588 -8.28 -39.38 9.65
N ALA A 589 -8.57 -39.41 8.35
CA ALA A 589 -7.81 -40.21 7.39
C ALA A 589 -6.33 -39.80 7.33
N TRP A 590 -6.03 -38.50 7.41
CA TRP A 590 -4.67 -37.96 7.40
C TRP A 590 -3.83 -38.40 8.60
N ILE A 591 -4.44 -38.72 9.74
CA ILE A 591 -3.75 -39.22 10.94
C ILE A 591 -3.76 -40.75 10.95
N ALA A 592 -4.92 -41.36 10.71
CA ALA A 592 -5.11 -42.79 10.82
C ALA A 592 -4.37 -43.57 9.73
N VAL A 593 -4.43 -43.14 8.46
CA VAL A 593 -3.85 -43.91 7.34
C VAL A 593 -2.32 -44.05 7.48
N PRO A 594 -1.53 -42.98 7.69
CA PRO A 594 -0.09 -43.13 7.88
C PRO A 594 0.26 -43.97 9.11
N SER A 595 -0.51 -43.84 10.19
CA SER A 595 -0.32 -44.61 11.41
C SER A 595 -0.58 -46.10 11.19
N ILE A 596 -1.65 -46.47 10.48
CA ILE A 596 -1.99 -47.86 10.13
C ILE A 596 -0.94 -48.45 9.19
N VAL A 597 -0.49 -47.69 8.18
CA VAL A 597 0.58 -48.12 7.27
C VAL A 597 1.88 -48.37 8.03
N TRP A 598 2.26 -47.48 8.94
CA TRP A 598 3.43 -47.67 9.78
C TRP A 598 3.28 -48.91 10.68
N VAL A 599 2.13 -49.08 11.34
CA VAL A 599 1.84 -50.26 12.15
C VAL A 599 1.93 -51.53 11.30
N ALA A 600 1.41 -51.53 10.07
CA ALA A 600 1.48 -52.69 9.17
C ALA A 600 2.93 -53.04 8.80
N VAL A 601 3.76 -52.03 8.53
CA VAL A 601 5.20 -52.22 8.27
C VAL A 601 5.92 -52.73 9.53
N ALA A 602 5.65 -52.12 10.68
CA ALA A 602 6.26 -52.51 11.94
C ALA A 602 5.82 -53.91 12.39
N LEU A 603 4.58 -54.32 12.11
CA LEU A 603 4.07 -55.67 12.37
C LEU A 603 4.81 -56.74 11.57
N VAL A 604 5.34 -56.40 10.39
CA VAL A 604 6.13 -57.31 9.54
C VAL A 604 7.60 -57.32 9.96
N LEU A 605 8.12 -56.19 10.44
CA LEU A 605 9.54 -56.02 10.77
C LEU A 605 9.88 -56.30 12.24
N THR A 606 8.89 -56.29 13.14
CA THR A 606 9.07 -56.42 14.59
C THR A 606 7.92 -57.25 15.18
N ASP A 607 8.23 -58.06 16.18
CA ASP A 607 7.22 -58.84 16.93
C ASP A 607 6.50 -58.01 18.01
N ASP A 608 6.69 -56.69 18.02
CA ASP A 608 6.19 -55.79 19.06
C ASP A 608 4.69 -55.43 18.89
N TYR A 609 4.11 -55.62 17.70
CA TYR A 609 2.75 -55.17 17.37
C TYR A 609 1.76 -56.34 17.20
N TYR A 610 0.49 -56.07 17.53
CA TYR A 610 -0.64 -56.98 17.35
C TYR A 610 -1.61 -56.48 16.26
N ALA A 611 -2.42 -57.37 15.67
CA ALA A 611 -3.43 -57.01 14.66
C ALA A 611 -4.44 -55.95 15.13
N SER A 612 -4.73 -55.90 16.43
CA SER A 612 -5.55 -54.85 17.07
C SER A 612 -4.98 -53.42 16.91
N ASN A 613 -3.66 -53.27 16.71
CA ASN A 613 -3.03 -51.98 16.42
C ASN A 613 -3.38 -51.45 15.02
N LEU A 614 -3.73 -52.32 14.06
CA LEU A 614 -4.19 -51.90 12.73
C LEU A 614 -5.54 -51.18 12.78
N LEU A 615 -6.34 -51.44 13.82
CA LEU A 615 -7.58 -50.74 14.08
C LEU A 615 -7.40 -49.48 14.95
N LEU A 616 -6.16 -49.17 15.35
CA LEU A 616 -5.85 -48.12 16.34
C LEU A 616 -6.73 -48.26 17.59
N ALA A 617 -6.97 -49.51 17.98
CA ALA A 617 -7.85 -49.89 19.08
C ALA A 617 -7.19 -50.93 19.99
N ASN A 618 -5.85 -50.99 20.01
CA ASN A 618 -5.12 -51.98 20.80
C ASN A 618 -5.40 -51.81 22.30
N LYS A 619 -5.63 -50.58 22.75
CA LYS A 619 -6.01 -50.31 24.14
C LYS A 619 -7.43 -50.78 24.52
N PHE A 620 -8.30 -51.05 23.54
CA PHE A 620 -9.67 -51.53 23.77
C PHE A 620 -9.83 -53.03 23.49
N LEU A 621 -9.11 -53.55 22.49
CA LEU A 621 -9.29 -54.89 21.93
C LEU A 621 -8.03 -55.77 22.02
N GLY A 622 -6.90 -55.21 22.47
CA GLY A 622 -5.62 -55.89 22.56
C GLY A 622 -5.39 -56.63 23.89
N PRO A 623 -4.38 -57.50 23.98
CA PRO A 623 -4.02 -58.20 25.21
C PRO A 623 -3.58 -57.22 26.32
N PRO A 624 -3.94 -57.43 27.60
CA PRO A 624 -3.55 -56.56 28.72
C PRO A 624 -2.02 -56.40 28.88
N ASP A 625 -1.25 -57.46 28.57
CA ASP A 625 0.20 -57.51 28.71
C ASP A 625 0.97 -57.07 27.44
N SER A 626 0.32 -56.36 26.52
CA SER A 626 0.93 -55.93 25.26
C SER A 626 2.05 -54.89 25.50
N MET A 627 3.28 -55.19 25.08
CA MET A 627 4.43 -54.26 25.10
C MET A 627 4.19 -52.96 24.30
N THR A 628 3.16 -52.95 23.45
CA THR A 628 2.71 -51.80 22.65
C THR A 628 1.50 -51.05 23.23
N ALA A 629 0.88 -51.51 24.32
CA ALA A 629 -0.31 -50.91 24.96
C ALA A 629 -0.12 -49.43 25.41
N GLY A 630 1.11 -48.93 25.41
CA GLY A 630 1.45 -47.53 25.69
C GLY A 630 2.18 -46.79 24.56
N ARG A 631 2.57 -47.45 23.45
CA ARG A 631 3.45 -46.81 22.44
C ARG A 631 2.68 -45.90 21.48
N LEU A 632 1.45 -46.25 21.11
CA LEU A 632 0.61 -45.49 20.17
C LEU A 632 -0.65 -44.87 20.80
N TRP A 633 -0.79 -44.95 22.12
CA TRP A 633 -2.02 -44.56 22.83
C TRP A 633 -2.54 -43.18 22.43
N PHE A 634 -1.66 -42.21 22.19
CA PHE A 634 -2.03 -40.84 21.87
C PHE A 634 -2.80 -40.78 20.55
N VAL A 635 -2.32 -41.49 19.53
CA VAL A 635 -2.93 -41.53 18.19
C VAL A 635 -4.27 -42.27 18.25
N GLU A 636 -4.33 -43.39 18.97
CA GLU A 636 -5.58 -44.15 19.17
C GLU A 636 -6.67 -43.27 19.79
N VAL A 637 -6.35 -42.62 20.91
CA VAL A 637 -7.28 -41.73 21.61
C VAL A 637 -7.71 -40.58 20.72
N LEU A 638 -6.78 -39.93 20.03
CA LEU A 638 -7.08 -38.79 19.17
C LEU A 638 -8.02 -39.18 18.02
N VAL A 639 -7.75 -40.31 17.34
CA VAL A 639 -8.58 -40.79 16.23
C VAL A 639 -10.00 -41.10 16.70
N TRP A 640 -10.16 -41.82 17.81
CA TRP A 640 -11.48 -42.18 18.32
C TRP A 640 -12.26 -40.98 18.86
N ILE A 641 -11.59 -39.99 19.47
CA ILE A 641 -12.22 -38.71 19.83
C ILE A 641 -12.77 -38.02 18.56
N LEU A 642 -11.97 -37.95 17.50
CA LEU A 642 -12.40 -37.31 16.25
C LEU A 642 -13.54 -38.08 15.58
N VAL A 643 -13.53 -39.42 15.59
CA VAL A 643 -14.63 -40.26 15.08
C VAL A 643 -15.92 -40.02 15.87
N ALA A 644 -15.85 -40.06 17.20
CA ALA A 644 -17.00 -39.82 18.07
C ALA A 644 -17.57 -38.40 17.87
N LEU A 645 -16.71 -37.38 17.84
CA LEU A 645 -17.14 -36.00 17.60
C LEU A 645 -17.68 -35.80 16.18
N THR A 646 -17.19 -36.54 15.19
CA THR A 646 -17.74 -36.54 13.84
C THR A 646 -19.16 -37.11 13.83
N ALA A 647 -19.41 -38.20 14.55
CA ALA A 647 -20.76 -38.76 14.70
C ALA A 647 -21.71 -37.78 15.41
N VAL A 648 -21.25 -37.10 16.46
CA VAL A 648 -22.05 -36.07 17.14
C VAL A 648 -22.32 -34.87 16.21
N CYS A 649 -21.31 -34.37 15.50
CA CYS A 649 -21.47 -33.27 14.53
C CYS A 649 -22.32 -33.68 13.31
N ALA A 650 -22.48 -34.98 13.07
CA ALA A 650 -23.40 -35.51 12.09
C ALA A 650 -24.86 -35.46 12.55
N LEU A 651 -25.18 -35.08 13.80
CA LEU A 651 -26.56 -34.89 14.22
C LEU A 651 -27.04 -33.45 13.91
N PRO A 652 -28.19 -33.26 13.22
CA PRO A 652 -28.71 -31.93 12.90
C PRO A 652 -28.99 -31.04 14.12
N GLY A 653 -29.30 -31.65 15.28
CA GLY A 653 -29.49 -30.94 16.54
C GLY A 653 -28.18 -30.39 17.11
N ALA A 654 -27.11 -31.19 17.06
CA ALA A 654 -25.80 -30.80 17.55
C ALA A 654 -25.17 -29.70 16.68
N ASP A 655 -25.28 -29.77 15.34
CA ASP A 655 -24.78 -28.71 14.45
C ASP A 655 -25.52 -27.38 14.69
N ARG A 656 -26.85 -27.41 14.90
CA ARG A 656 -27.62 -26.21 15.24
C ARG A 656 -27.21 -25.62 16.59
N LEU A 657 -26.97 -26.45 17.60
CA LEU A 657 -26.58 -26.00 18.93
C LEU A 657 -25.17 -25.41 18.95
N GLU A 658 -24.22 -26.05 18.26
CA GLU A 658 -22.84 -25.56 18.13
C GLU A 658 -22.80 -24.20 17.43
N ARG A 659 -23.61 -23.98 16.38
CA ARG A 659 -23.71 -22.67 15.70
C ARG A 659 -24.33 -21.58 16.57
N ARG A 660 -25.36 -21.91 17.37
CA ARG A 660 -26.04 -20.94 18.23
C ARG A 660 -25.21 -20.55 19.45
N ARG A 661 -24.51 -21.51 20.07
CA ARG A 661 -23.76 -21.32 21.31
C ARG A 661 -22.43 -22.10 21.29
N PRO A 662 -21.44 -21.66 20.51
CA PRO A 662 -20.21 -22.42 20.26
C PRO A 662 -19.37 -22.65 21.53
N PHE A 663 -19.28 -21.64 22.40
CA PHE A 663 -18.55 -21.76 23.67
C PHE A 663 -19.26 -22.71 24.65
N ALA A 664 -20.58 -22.55 24.84
CA ALA A 664 -21.33 -23.40 25.76
C ALA A 664 -21.37 -24.86 25.31
N PHE A 665 -21.42 -25.10 23.99
CA PHE A 665 -21.35 -26.44 23.42
C PHE A 665 -20.00 -27.11 23.73
N ALA A 666 -18.88 -26.43 23.51
CA ALA A 666 -17.55 -26.96 23.86
C ALA A 666 -17.39 -27.15 25.38
N ALA A 667 -17.87 -26.20 26.19
CA ALA A 667 -17.83 -26.26 27.64
C ALA A 667 -18.64 -27.45 28.21
N ALA A 668 -19.74 -27.86 27.55
CA ALA A 668 -20.50 -29.05 27.94
C ALA A 668 -19.67 -30.34 27.79
N PHE A 669 -18.86 -30.45 26.73
CA PHE A 669 -17.93 -31.58 26.57
C PHE A 669 -16.79 -31.54 27.58
N LEU A 670 -16.30 -30.35 27.95
CA LEU A 670 -15.31 -30.21 29.02
C LEU A 670 -15.89 -30.66 30.36
N ALA A 671 -17.12 -30.23 30.69
CA ALA A 671 -17.82 -30.67 31.89
C ALA A 671 -18.03 -32.18 31.91
N LEU A 672 -18.47 -32.78 30.79
CA LEU A 672 -18.59 -34.23 30.64
C LEU A 672 -17.25 -34.94 30.89
N GLY A 673 -16.16 -34.44 30.32
CA GLY A 673 -14.83 -34.98 30.55
C GLY A 673 -14.38 -34.90 32.02
N LEU A 674 -14.74 -33.83 32.73
CA LEU A 674 -14.45 -33.68 34.17
C LEU A 674 -15.32 -34.58 35.05
N VAL A 675 -16.59 -34.78 34.70
CA VAL A 675 -17.48 -35.73 35.40
C VAL A 675 -16.92 -37.14 35.34
N LEU A 676 -16.47 -37.56 34.15
CA LEU A 676 -15.82 -38.85 33.95
C LEU A 676 -14.49 -38.94 34.69
N ARG A 677 -13.78 -37.82 34.79
CA ARG A 677 -12.50 -37.74 35.50
C ARG A 677 -12.61 -37.93 37.01
N TYR A 678 -13.64 -37.37 37.64
CA TYR A 678 -13.84 -37.54 39.08
C TYR A 678 -14.69 -38.77 39.43
N ASP A 679 -15.08 -39.58 38.43
CA ASP A 679 -15.99 -40.73 38.56
C ASP A 679 -17.20 -40.44 39.46
N LEU A 680 -17.82 -39.28 39.25
CA LEU A 680 -19.04 -38.91 39.96
C LEU A 680 -20.18 -39.95 39.81
N PRO A 681 -20.32 -40.68 38.68
CA PRO A 681 -21.33 -41.72 38.53
C PRO A 681 -21.00 -43.04 39.25
N GLY A 682 -19.76 -43.24 39.72
CA GLY A 682 -19.34 -44.43 40.47
C GLY A 682 -19.27 -45.71 39.63
N PHE A 683 -18.81 -45.64 38.38
CA PHE A 683 -18.79 -46.79 37.47
C PHE A 683 -17.77 -47.87 37.84
N GLY A 684 -16.80 -47.58 38.71
CA GLY A 684 -15.86 -48.59 39.23
C GLY A 684 -14.98 -49.24 38.16
N LEU A 685 -14.79 -48.58 37.02
CA LEU A 685 -13.92 -49.05 35.93
C LEU A 685 -12.47 -49.02 36.45
N GLY A 686 -11.65 -50.06 36.26
CA GLY A 686 -10.29 -50.14 36.86
C GLY A 686 -9.29 -49.06 36.35
N ARG A 687 -8.16 -48.85 37.06
CA ARG A 687 -7.13 -47.82 36.77
C ARG A 687 -6.67 -47.74 35.30
N GLU A 688 -6.72 -48.83 34.56
CA GLU A 688 -6.24 -48.88 33.16
C GLU A 688 -7.28 -48.42 32.13
N ALA A 689 -8.58 -48.66 32.38
CA ALA A 689 -9.68 -48.17 31.54
C ALA A 689 -9.83 -46.63 31.61
N TRP A 690 -9.32 -46.02 32.70
CA TRP A 690 -9.41 -44.59 32.94
C TRP A 690 -8.55 -43.75 31.97
N PHE A 691 -7.40 -44.24 31.52
CA PHE A 691 -6.44 -43.38 30.81
C PHE A 691 -6.96 -42.78 29.49
N THR A 692 -7.83 -43.52 28.78
CA THR A 692 -8.40 -43.12 27.48
C THR A 692 -9.56 -42.13 27.64
N ILE A 693 -10.44 -42.37 28.61
CA ILE A 693 -11.60 -41.51 28.91
C ILE A 693 -11.14 -40.21 29.59
N LEU A 694 -10.14 -40.30 30.47
CA LEU A 694 -9.51 -39.16 31.12
C LEU A 694 -8.71 -38.27 30.16
N ALA A 695 -8.22 -38.79 29.03
CA ALA A 695 -7.47 -37.94 28.11
C ALA A 695 -8.41 -36.95 27.38
N PHE A 696 -9.69 -37.30 27.19
CA PHE A 696 -10.66 -36.49 26.48
C PHE A 696 -10.84 -35.08 27.05
N TRP A 697 -10.80 -34.89 28.38
CA TRP A 697 -11.00 -33.56 28.96
C TRP A 697 -9.88 -32.57 28.60
N PHE A 698 -8.66 -33.03 28.31
CA PHE A 698 -7.59 -32.17 27.77
C PHE A 698 -7.92 -31.68 26.35
N PHE A 699 -8.43 -32.56 25.50
CA PHE A 699 -8.93 -32.20 24.17
C PHE A 699 -10.08 -31.20 24.27
N ALA A 700 -11.06 -31.49 25.14
CA ALA A 700 -12.22 -30.62 25.35
C ALA A 700 -11.82 -29.25 25.94
N ALA A 701 -10.81 -29.20 26.81
CA ALA A 701 -10.27 -27.95 27.35
C ALA A 701 -9.61 -27.10 26.26
N GLY A 702 -8.82 -27.73 25.38
CA GLY A 702 -8.25 -27.07 24.21
C GLY A 702 -9.33 -26.53 23.26
N TRP A 703 -10.35 -27.34 22.98
CA TRP A 703 -11.49 -26.93 22.15
C TRP A 703 -12.26 -25.75 22.78
N THR A 704 -12.52 -25.80 24.09
CA THR A 704 -13.19 -24.71 24.81
C THR A 704 -12.35 -23.43 24.80
N ALA A 705 -11.03 -23.54 24.96
CA ALA A 705 -10.09 -22.42 24.84
C ALA A 705 -10.15 -21.77 23.45
N ALA A 706 -10.25 -22.56 22.37
CA ALA A 706 -10.38 -22.03 21.01
C ALA A 706 -11.68 -21.25 20.77
N LYS A 707 -12.76 -21.57 21.50
CA LYS A 707 -14.05 -20.86 21.41
C LYS A 707 -14.20 -19.73 22.45
N ALA A 708 -13.19 -19.50 23.30
CA ALA A 708 -13.19 -18.46 24.33
C ALA A 708 -12.82 -17.08 23.75
N THR A 709 -13.83 -16.29 23.41
CA THR A 709 -13.67 -14.95 22.81
C THR A 709 -13.51 -13.86 23.88
N ALA A 710 -14.13 -14.03 25.05
CA ALA A 710 -14.09 -13.05 26.13
C ALA A 710 -13.03 -13.40 27.19
N THR A 711 -12.44 -12.37 27.82
CA THR A 711 -11.43 -12.54 28.87
C THR A 711 -11.95 -13.38 30.05
N TRP A 712 -13.21 -13.19 30.46
CA TRP A 712 -13.82 -13.98 31.53
C TRP A 712 -13.97 -15.46 31.17
N GLN A 713 -14.25 -15.79 29.90
CA GLN A 713 -14.30 -17.19 29.43
C GLN A 713 -12.92 -17.84 29.53
N ARG A 714 -11.86 -17.10 29.17
CA ARG A 714 -10.47 -17.56 29.30
C ARG A 714 -10.06 -17.78 30.75
N MET A 715 -10.48 -16.88 31.66
CA MET A 715 -10.26 -17.05 33.10
C MET A 715 -10.96 -18.31 33.63
N ILE A 716 -12.21 -18.57 33.22
CA ILE A 716 -12.94 -19.80 33.61
C ILE A 716 -12.20 -21.05 33.11
N VAL A 717 -11.83 -21.11 31.83
CA VAL A 717 -11.12 -22.28 31.28
C VAL A 717 -9.78 -22.49 32.00
N THR A 718 -9.05 -21.41 32.31
CA THR A 718 -7.79 -21.49 33.08
C THR A 718 -8.02 -22.01 34.50
N GLY A 719 -9.05 -21.52 35.20
CA GLY A 719 -9.39 -21.97 36.54
C GLY A 719 -9.83 -23.44 36.58
N VAL A 720 -10.66 -23.86 35.62
CA VAL A 720 -11.09 -25.25 35.45
C VAL A 720 -9.89 -26.17 35.17
N LEU A 721 -8.93 -25.73 34.35
CA LEU A 721 -7.69 -26.47 34.11
C LEU A 721 -6.80 -26.58 35.35
N ALA A 722 -6.70 -25.53 36.16
CA ALA A 722 -5.90 -25.55 37.39
C ALA A 722 -6.50 -26.52 38.44
N ILE A 723 -7.82 -26.46 38.65
CA ILE A 723 -8.54 -27.37 39.56
C ILE A 723 -8.49 -28.80 39.03
N GLY A 724 -8.71 -28.96 37.72
CA GLY A 724 -8.57 -30.23 37.03
C GLY A 724 -7.16 -30.77 37.24
N LEU A 725 -6.09 -30.07 36.88
CA LEU A 725 -4.75 -30.64 36.96
C LEU A 725 -4.28 -31.03 38.37
N HIS A 726 -4.82 -30.39 39.42
CA HIS A 726 -4.45 -30.68 40.79
C HIS A 726 -4.60 -32.16 41.16
N GLY A 727 -3.48 -32.79 41.55
CA GLY A 727 -3.44 -34.18 42.00
C GLY A 727 -3.67 -35.22 40.89
N TYR A 728 -3.79 -34.80 39.63
CA TYR A 728 -4.08 -35.70 38.51
C TYR A 728 -2.92 -36.64 38.19
N PHE A 729 -1.69 -36.13 38.27
CA PHE A 729 -0.50 -36.91 37.90
C PHE A 729 0.30 -37.38 39.11
N GLY A 730 -0.02 -36.89 40.31
CA GLY A 730 0.78 -37.14 41.52
C GLY A 730 2.21 -36.58 41.40
N ASN A 731 2.46 -35.71 40.42
CA ASN A 731 3.76 -35.11 40.15
C ASN A 731 3.56 -33.63 39.81
N THR A 732 3.98 -32.76 40.74
CA THR A 732 3.81 -31.32 40.64
C THR A 732 4.53 -30.71 39.42
N GLY A 733 5.68 -31.28 39.02
CA GLY A 733 6.43 -30.83 37.85
C GLY A 733 5.65 -31.04 36.55
N ARG A 734 5.04 -32.22 36.39
CA ARG A 734 4.19 -32.56 35.24
C ARG A 734 2.90 -31.73 35.22
N GLU A 735 2.27 -31.52 36.37
CA GLU A 735 1.07 -30.68 36.50
C GLU A 735 1.36 -29.24 36.09
N THR A 736 2.47 -28.67 36.58
CA THR A 736 2.90 -27.31 36.26
C THR A 736 3.24 -27.16 34.77
N LEU A 737 3.94 -28.13 34.18
CA LEU A 737 4.29 -28.13 32.76
C LEU A 737 3.05 -28.12 31.86
N VAL A 738 2.07 -28.98 32.15
CA VAL A 738 0.82 -29.05 31.37
C VAL A 738 0.01 -27.77 31.55
N LEU A 739 -0.13 -27.26 32.79
CA LEU A 739 -0.84 -26.00 33.05
C LEU A 739 -0.18 -24.82 32.31
N ALA A 740 1.14 -24.72 32.34
CA ALA A 740 1.89 -23.69 31.62
C ALA A 740 1.67 -23.78 30.10
N GLY A 741 1.67 -24.99 29.53
CA GLY A 741 1.37 -25.22 28.12
C GLY A 741 -0.03 -24.72 27.72
N PHE A 742 -1.06 -25.05 28.52
CA PHE A 742 -2.42 -24.56 28.27
C PHE A 742 -2.56 -23.05 28.53
N ALA A 743 -1.90 -22.50 29.56
CA ALA A 743 -1.92 -21.08 29.84
C ALA A 743 -1.30 -20.27 28.68
N LEU A 744 -0.17 -20.75 28.13
CA LEU A 744 0.42 -20.18 26.92
C LEU A 744 -0.59 -20.23 25.76
N LEU A 745 -1.23 -21.37 25.53
CA LEU A 745 -2.22 -21.55 24.45
C LEU A 745 -3.44 -20.63 24.59
N ILE A 746 -3.89 -20.35 25.81
CA ILE A 746 -5.08 -19.52 26.10
C ILE A 746 -4.76 -18.01 26.02
N TRP A 747 -3.61 -17.61 26.56
CA TRP A 747 -3.30 -16.20 26.82
C TRP A 747 -2.35 -15.59 25.78
N LEU A 748 -1.46 -16.39 25.18
CA LEU A 748 -0.57 -15.93 24.12
C LEU A 748 -0.96 -16.56 22.78
N PRO A 749 -1.49 -15.78 21.81
CA PRO A 749 -1.78 -16.32 20.48
C PRO A 749 -0.52 -16.60 19.65
N ALA A 750 0.56 -15.83 19.85
CA ALA A 750 1.83 -15.98 19.14
C ALA A 750 3.02 -15.57 20.01
N LEU A 751 4.17 -16.22 19.77
CA LEU A 751 5.46 -16.00 20.42
C LEU A 751 6.41 -15.30 19.45
N ARG A 752 7.18 -14.31 19.92
CA ARG A 752 8.25 -13.67 19.15
C ARG A 752 9.56 -14.41 19.41
N CYS A 753 10.23 -14.88 18.36
CA CYS A 753 11.52 -15.55 18.47
C CYS A 753 12.44 -15.21 17.28
N PRO A 754 13.76 -15.51 17.35
CA PRO A 754 14.65 -15.35 16.22
C PRO A 754 14.20 -16.17 15.00
N ALA A 755 14.37 -15.64 13.79
CA ALA A 755 13.90 -16.30 12.56
C ALA A 755 14.38 -17.76 12.38
N PRO A 756 15.62 -18.14 12.72
CA PRO A 756 16.05 -19.56 12.66
C PRO A 756 15.28 -20.47 13.63
N VAL A 757 14.94 -19.96 14.82
CA VAL A 757 14.15 -20.70 15.81
C VAL A 757 12.73 -20.91 15.31
N ALA A 758 12.13 -19.90 14.67
CA ALA A 758 10.81 -20.03 14.06
C ALA A 758 10.76 -21.11 12.97
N VAL A 759 11.80 -21.16 12.13
CA VAL A 759 11.96 -22.21 11.12
C VAL A 759 12.10 -23.59 11.75
N GLY A 760 12.92 -23.72 12.80
CA GLY A 760 13.08 -24.98 13.54
C GLY A 760 11.78 -25.46 14.18
N CYS A 761 11.02 -24.57 14.83
CA CYS A 761 9.71 -24.89 15.39
C CYS A 761 8.72 -25.36 14.32
N GLY A 762 8.70 -24.70 13.15
CA GLY A 762 7.88 -25.10 12.01
C GLY A 762 8.17 -26.53 11.54
N LEU A 763 9.44 -26.84 11.29
CA LEU A 763 9.90 -28.15 10.83
C LEU A 763 9.55 -29.27 11.82
N LEU A 764 9.83 -29.06 13.11
CA LEU A 764 9.54 -30.06 14.15
C LEU A 764 8.04 -30.25 14.37
N ALA A 765 7.25 -29.18 14.29
CA ALA A 765 5.80 -29.28 14.42
C ALA A 765 5.15 -30.00 13.24
N GLU A 766 5.65 -29.80 12.01
CA GLU A 766 5.21 -30.54 10.81
C GLU A 766 5.58 -32.03 10.91
N ALA A 767 6.79 -32.33 11.39
CA ALA A 767 7.29 -33.70 11.53
C ALA A 767 6.70 -34.48 12.70
N SER A 768 5.97 -33.82 13.61
CA SER A 768 5.58 -34.38 14.91
C SER A 768 4.85 -35.74 14.85
N LEU A 769 4.00 -35.99 13.84
CA LEU A 769 3.32 -37.28 13.68
C LEU A 769 4.32 -38.40 13.35
N TYR A 770 5.14 -38.21 12.32
CA TYR A 770 6.10 -39.23 11.89
C TYR A 770 7.22 -39.43 12.92
N THR A 771 7.66 -38.36 13.58
CA THR A 771 8.56 -38.47 14.72
C THR A 771 7.95 -39.31 15.84
N TYR A 772 6.67 -39.10 16.18
CA TYR A 772 5.98 -39.88 17.22
C TYR A 772 5.81 -41.36 16.83
N LEU A 773 5.62 -41.65 15.55
CA LEU A 773 5.46 -43.02 15.08
C LEU A 773 6.77 -43.80 15.11
N THR A 774 7.90 -43.14 14.81
CA THR A 774 9.19 -43.83 14.58
C THR A 774 10.19 -43.72 15.73
N HIS A 775 10.01 -42.81 16.69
CA HIS A 775 11.04 -42.56 17.71
C HIS A 775 11.41 -43.82 18.50
N TYR A 776 10.43 -44.67 18.83
CA TYR A 776 10.66 -45.93 19.56
C TYR A 776 11.57 -46.91 18.83
N GLN A 777 11.66 -46.84 17.50
CA GLN A 777 12.54 -47.69 16.69
C GLN A 777 13.90 -47.04 16.48
N VAL A 778 13.99 -45.71 16.53
CA VAL A 778 15.21 -44.97 16.17
C VAL A 778 16.13 -44.74 17.35
N TYR A 779 15.64 -44.22 18.49
CA TYR A 779 16.53 -43.89 19.60
C TYR A 779 17.28 -45.09 20.20
N PRO A 780 16.71 -46.32 20.27
CA PRO A 780 17.43 -47.47 20.83
C PRO A 780 18.68 -47.87 20.04
N LEU A 781 18.74 -47.52 18.74
CA LEU A 781 19.88 -47.84 17.86
C LEU A 781 21.18 -47.13 18.27
N PHE A 782 21.09 -46.12 19.14
CA PHE A 782 22.22 -45.30 19.58
C PHE A 782 22.74 -45.68 20.97
N GLY A 783 22.23 -46.76 21.58
CA GLY A 783 22.71 -47.27 22.87
C GLY A 783 22.79 -46.19 23.95
N ASP A 784 23.98 -46.03 24.55
CA ASP A 784 24.23 -45.05 25.62
C ASP A 784 24.27 -43.59 25.14
N HIS A 785 24.35 -43.33 23.83
CA HIS A 785 24.39 -41.98 23.27
C HIS A 785 22.98 -41.36 23.17
N ARG A 786 22.34 -41.16 24.32
CA ARG A 786 20.94 -40.69 24.45
C ARG A 786 20.66 -39.39 23.66
N VAL A 787 21.60 -38.44 23.66
CA VAL A 787 21.46 -37.18 22.90
C VAL A 787 21.44 -37.43 21.39
N LEU A 788 22.34 -38.30 20.89
CA LEU A 788 22.38 -38.67 19.47
C LEU A 788 21.11 -39.44 19.07
N GLY A 789 20.61 -40.32 19.95
CA GLY A 789 19.35 -41.04 19.73
C GLY A 789 18.14 -40.11 19.60
N VAL A 790 18.03 -39.09 20.46
CA VAL A 790 16.96 -38.07 20.35
C VAL A 790 17.09 -37.27 19.05
N LEU A 791 18.29 -36.77 18.73
CA LEU A 791 18.51 -36.01 17.49
C LEU A 791 18.20 -36.84 16.25
N ALA A 792 18.62 -38.11 16.22
CA ALA A 792 18.34 -39.03 15.12
C ALA A 792 16.84 -39.28 14.95
N ALA A 793 16.09 -39.49 16.04
CA ALA A 793 14.64 -39.68 15.99
C ALA A 793 13.91 -38.44 15.42
N LEU A 794 14.34 -37.23 15.81
CA LEU A 794 13.81 -35.98 15.24
C LEU A 794 14.12 -35.87 13.75
N VAL A 795 15.37 -36.14 13.34
CA VAL A 795 15.81 -36.08 11.93
C VAL A 795 15.08 -37.09 11.07
N VAL A 796 14.94 -38.34 11.52
CA VAL A 796 14.20 -39.39 10.78
C VAL A 796 12.75 -38.97 10.58
N GLY A 797 12.10 -38.41 11.59
CA GLY A 797 10.74 -37.88 11.45
C GLY A 797 10.64 -36.76 10.40
N VAL A 798 11.59 -35.83 10.37
CA VAL A 798 11.64 -34.75 9.36
C VAL A 798 11.85 -35.32 7.94
N VAL A 799 12.77 -36.28 7.78
CA VAL A 799 13.05 -36.92 6.49
C VAL A 799 11.82 -37.69 6.00
N LEU A 800 11.17 -38.49 6.86
CA LEU A 800 9.96 -39.22 6.48
C LEU A 800 8.82 -38.27 6.08
N THR A 801 8.64 -37.17 6.81
CA THR A 801 7.64 -36.15 6.47
C THR A 801 7.89 -35.57 5.09
N TYR A 802 9.15 -35.24 4.78
CA TYR A 802 9.56 -34.74 3.47
C TYR A 802 9.30 -35.77 2.35
N LEU A 803 9.66 -37.04 2.57
CA LEU A 803 9.45 -38.12 1.60
C LEU A 803 7.96 -38.37 1.33
N VAL A 804 7.12 -38.38 2.37
CA VAL A 804 5.67 -38.55 2.20
C VAL A 804 5.06 -37.36 1.45
N ASN A 805 5.44 -36.12 1.79
CA ASN A 805 4.98 -34.93 1.08
C ASN A 805 5.39 -34.96 -0.41
N LEU A 806 6.60 -35.45 -0.72
CA LEU A 806 7.07 -35.60 -2.10
C LEU A 806 6.25 -36.66 -2.86
N ALA A 807 5.98 -37.80 -2.25
CA ALA A 807 5.17 -38.86 -2.84
C ALA A 807 3.73 -38.39 -3.11
N GLN A 808 3.13 -37.65 -2.18
CA GLN A 808 1.79 -37.09 -2.33
C GLN A 808 1.71 -36.05 -3.47
N ARG A 809 2.71 -35.18 -3.60
CA ARG A 809 2.82 -34.23 -4.74
C ARG A 809 2.91 -34.95 -6.07
N TRP A 810 3.71 -36.00 -6.14
CA TRP A 810 3.85 -36.81 -7.35
C TRP A 810 2.55 -37.51 -7.75
N LEU A 811 1.80 -38.04 -6.78
CA LEU A 811 0.48 -38.63 -7.00
C LEU A 811 -0.56 -37.60 -7.45
N ALA A 812 -0.58 -36.41 -6.86
CA ALA A 812 -1.48 -35.32 -7.25
C ALA A 812 -1.23 -34.84 -8.69
N GLY A 813 0.03 -34.67 -9.08
CA GLY A 813 0.41 -34.30 -10.46
C GLY A 813 0.02 -35.33 -11.52
N ARG A 814 -0.07 -36.61 -11.16
CA ARG A 814 -0.55 -37.69 -12.04
C ARG A 814 -2.07 -37.63 -12.27
N ASN A 815 -2.86 -37.23 -11.27
CA ASN A 815 -4.31 -37.09 -11.42
C ASN A 815 -4.69 -35.90 -12.31
N SER A 816 -3.97 -34.78 -12.24
CA SER A 816 -4.18 -33.63 -13.14
C SER A 816 -3.89 -33.97 -14.61
N ARG A 817 -2.87 -34.81 -14.88
CA ARG A 817 -2.60 -35.33 -16.23
C ARG A 817 -3.67 -36.29 -16.75
N ARG A 818 -4.33 -37.08 -15.88
CA ARG A 818 -5.44 -37.96 -16.29
C ARG A 818 -6.72 -37.21 -16.63
N ILE A 819 -7.01 -36.09 -15.96
CA ILE A 819 -8.18 -35.24 -16.24
C ILE A 819 -7.97 -34.45 -17.55
N ALA A 820 -6.74 -33.96 -17.79
CA ALA A 820 -6.40 -33.24 -19.02
C ALA A 820 -6.45 -34.11 -20.30
N ILE A 821 -6.29 -35.43 -20.19
CA ILE A 821 -6.38 -36.36 -21.33
C ILE A 821 -7.86 -36.70 -21.68
N GLY A 822 -8.82 -36.39 -20.80
CA GLY A 822 -10.25 -36.67 -21.00
C GLY A 822 -11.04 -35.58 -21.75
N HIS A 823 -10.42 -34.46 -22.11
CA HIS A 823 -11.04 -33.37 -22.87
C HIS A 823 -10.18 -33.00 -24.08
N GLN A 824 -10.21 -33.85 -25.10
CA GLN A 824 -10.01 -33.41 -26.49
C GLN A 824 -11.38 -33.16 -27.13
N PRO A 825 -11.74 -31.91 -27.47
CA PRO A 825 -12.77 -31.65 -28.46
C PRO A 825 -12.19 -31.98 -29.83
N LEU A 826 -12.78 -32.99 -30.49
CA LEU A 826 -12.71 -33.17 -31.92
C LEU A 826 -13.33 -31.96 -32.64
N LEU A 827 -12.83 -31.68 -33.87
CA LEU A 827 -13.28 -30.70 -34.88
C LEU A 827 -12.58 -29.31 -34.74
N HIS A 828 -11.97 -28.70 -35.77
CA HIS A 828 -11.99 -28.87 -37.23
C HIS A 828 -10.75 -28.18 -37.83
N GLN A 829 -10.04 -28.85 -38.76
CA GLN A 829 -9.23 -28.20 -39.80
C GLN A 829 -9.88 -28.45 -41.16
N GLY A 830 -9.84 -27.43 -42.04
CA GLY A 830 -9.78 -27.65 -43.49
C GLY A 830 -10.94 -27.14 -44.34
N GLY A 831 -10.85 -25.88 -44.77
CA GLY A 831 -10.89 -25.47 -46.19
C GLY A 831 -12.20 -25.54 -46.98
N GLY A 832 -12.53 -24.43 -47.66
CA GLY A 832 -13.28 -24.48 -48.91
C GLY A 832 -14.24 -23.32 -49.17
N HIS A 833 -13.78 -22.34 -49.95
CA HIS A 833 -14.66 -21.46 -50.72
C HIS A 833 -15.67 -22.26 -51.56
N ARG A 834 -16.96 -21.91 -51.51
CA ARG A 834 -17.83 -21.77 -52.69
C ARG A 834 -19.15 -21.09 -52.36
N ALA A 835 -19.65 -20.42 -53.38
CA ALA A 835 -20.71 -19.43 -53.36
C ALA A 835 -22.12 -20.04 -53.54
N VAL A 836 -23.09 -19.10 -53.52
CA VAL A 836 -24.44 -19.16 -54.12
C VAL A 836 -25.55 -19.78 -53.27
N GLY A 837 -26.64 -19.02 -53.12
CA GLY A 837 -27.97 -19.60 -52.98
C GLY A 837 -28.90 -18.87 -52.02
N ALA A 838 -29.56 -17.82 -52.50
CA ALA A 838 -30.81 -17.33 -51.92
C ALA A 838 -31.91 -18.39 -52.05
N GLN A 839 -32.76 -18.58 -51.03
CA GLN A 839 -34.23 -18.60 -51.12
C GLN A 839 -34.89 -19.10 -49.82
N GLN A 840 -35.82 -18.27 -49.32
CA GLN A 840 -37.14 -18.61 -48.76
C GLN A 840 -37.26 -19.64 -47.62
N ALA A 841 -37.57 -19.14 -46.42
CA ALA A 841 -38.90 -19.23 -45.80
C ALA A 841 -38.98 -18.26 -44.61
#